data_AF-A0A6V7WPT0-F1
#
_entry.id   AF-A0A6V7WPT0-F1
#
_cell.length_a   1.000
_cell.length_b   1.000
_cell.length_c   1.000
_cell.angle_alpha   90.00
_cell.angle_beta   90.00
_cell.angle_gamma   90.00
#
_symmetry.space_group_name_H-M   'P 1'
#
loop_
_entity.id
_entity.type
_entity.pdbx_description
1 polymer ?
#
loop_
_entity_poly.entity_id
_entity_poly.type
_entity_poly.pdbx_seq_one_letter_code
_entity_poly.pdbx_strand_id
1 'polypeptide(L)'
;MISPKTTTYLLFHILGGRFDIVITLKEIVKQGLTPEILKKGNKIYEMKMKNKKNSIIFRDTYNLMPMSLASLVPSFDLKVEDKPFFPHMANRPENYGKEIYPAKEDYLANGMMSEKRKMFDLWYEQNKNTPFLLDEALASYCTNDVEILMAALIAFRKEFFEVTKRNNGERAASTKSHAGIDVLREAMTIASACMRHFRTNHLKEQHLALVPERGYDKVDGNQSLLALRFFKWYSEKFGVTVQNVNSDGGEKKIGNYQLDGWVVEENYGLEVNGCVWHGCPRCFPNDNDMMPNGKTAGYLREHDKNRMEFILTQIARVDVYWECEIHQMLAKDREMKEMFYSYIDDGPIDIRSCFYGGRTGPLKLHHKVKNGERISYYDVTSLYPFINVTTAYPVGHPTVHIINKNVNWTTPADNIYNLAILKVFVIPPRKIDVPVLPMKLENDARLLFTLCAKCAKMYPEGGVIEDYRCSHSNEERGWVSTCTSLELNVALEEGYTVTKLFRVLEYNKSDSELFQPYIAEFMAEKIHSSGFDSNIKDNIEEEDKFINECNEKFGIKIERSKMNPNKGRRTQAKLMLNNLWGRFSLRNFGLSQCLITDDPEQYQKFIDDKSIQITSIDELSPEIIMIAYMKNKEWIEEHECSNIVISLWTTSAARIHLLRAMQQVVRTEGCNLLYTDTDSIIFTHPDGVNPLNLGPHLGQFTDEYPKHDIVEYVSGGAKQYGLKMKKKNNEQQNEHEYILKVRGITLNHDVMNNQGLSYETFKEQVIKYATTGINEPIKIMYPSFLCPSVKNLNVSTLSRHKISRPFIGKGIVKPSDFSILNFGHI
;
A
#
# COMPACT_ATOMS: atom_id res chain seq x y z
N MET A 1 -46.33 15.59 10.53
CA MET A 1 -45.43 15.40 9.37
C MET A 1 -44.07 16.00 9.73
N ILE A 2 -43.05 15.16 9.93
CA ILE A 2 -41.68 15.63 10.18
C ILE A 2 -41.14 16.12 8.83
N SER A 3 -40.73 17.38 8.75
CA SER A 3 -40.07 17.95 7.55
C SER A 3 -38.90 17.03 7.13
N PRO A 4 -38.76 16.68 5.83
CA PRO A 4 -37.72 15.75 5.40
C PRO A 4 -36.34 16.29 5.78
N LYS A 5 -35.51 15.44 6.40
CA LYS A 5 -34.13 15.79 6.70
C LYS A 5 -33.41 16.09 5.39
N THR A 6 -32.93 17.32 5.22
CA THR A 6 -32.23 17.73 4.00
C THR A 6 -30.73 17.59 4.20
N THR A 7 -30.04 16.94 3.27
CA THR A 7 -28.58 16.82 3.28
C THR A 7 -27.99 17.55 2.09
N THR A 8 -27.15 18.55 2.36
CA THR A 8 -26.44 19.33 1.34
C THR A 8 -24.98 18.87 1.28
N TYR A 9 -24.50 18.58 0.07
CA TYR A 9 -23.09 18.23 -0.17
C TYR A 9 -22.35 19.43 -0.74
N LEU A 10 -21.26 19.83 -0.08
CA LEU A 10 -20.31 20.83 -0.56
C LEU A 10 -19.04 20.12 -1.01
N LEU A 11 -18.72 20.28 -2.29
CA LEU A 11 -17.69 19.50 -2.97
C LEU A 11 -16.54 20.42 -3.40
N PHE A 12 -15.34 20.11 -2.91
CA PHE A 12 -14.10 20.81 -3.24
C PHE A 12 -13.24 19.94 -4.14
N HIS A 13 -12.34 20.52 -4.94
CA HIS A 13 -11.50 19.78 -5.88
C HIS A 13 -10.01 20.12 -5.74
N ILE A 14 -9.15 19.14 -6.06
CA ILE A 14 -7.70 19.14 -5.84
C ILE A 14 -7.33 19.48 -4.40
N LEU A 15 -7.15 18.44 -3.58
CA LEU A 15 -6.64 18.61 -2.22
C LEU A 15 -7.48 19.57 -1.37
N GLY A 16 -8.78 19.73 -1.66
CA GLY A 16 -9.67 20.57 -0.84
C GLY A 16 -9.71 20.13 0.61
N GLY A 17 -9.53 18.83 0.85
CA GLY A 17 -9.34 18.28 2.19
C GLY A 17 -8.09 18.75 2.92
N ARG A 18 -7.06 19.18 2.19
CA ARG A 18 -5.84 19.77 2.75
C ARG A 18 -5.94 21.28 2.86
N PHE A 19 -6.66 21.96 1.99
CA PHE A 19 -6.63 23.43 1.93
C PHE A 19 -7.97 24.04 2.30
N ASP A 20 -8.95 24.00 1.40
CA ASP A 20 -10.23 24.69 1.51
C ASP A 20 -11.03 24.28 2.75
N ILE A 21 -11.10 22.97 3.05
CA ILE A 21 -11.83 22.46 4.21
C ILE A 21 -11.15 22.90 5.52
N VAL A 22 -9.83 23.10 5.53
CA VAL A 22 -9.11 23.59 6.72
C VAL A 22 -9.45 25.06 6.98
N ILE A 23 -9.49 25.89 5.93
CA ILE A 23 -9.89 27.30 6.04
C ILE A 23 -11.37 27.40 6.44
N THR A 24 -12.23 26.53 5.88
CA THR A 24 -13.64 26.47 6.25
C THR A 24 -13.82 26.05 7.71
N LEU A 25 -13.06 25.04 8.18
CA LEU A 25 -13.07 24.61 9.57
C LEU A 25 -12.67 25.76 10.52
N LYS A 26 -11.70 26.59 10.13
CA LYS A 26 -11.31 27.78 10.90
C LYS A 26 -12.51 28.69 11.17
N GLU A 27 -13.27 29.02 10.14
CA GLU A 27 -14.42 29.92 10.28
C GLU A 27 -15.58 29.27 11.04
N ILE A 28 -15.77 27.95 10.91
CA ILE A 28 -16.76 27.19 11.70
C ILE A 28 -16.40 27.22 13.19
N VAL A 29 -15.14 26.94 13.54
CA VAL A 29 -14.67 26.96 14.94
C VAL A 29 -14.75 28.37 15.53
N LYS A 30 -14.44 29.41 14.76
CA LYS A 30 -14.61 30.81 15.20
C LYS A 30 -16.06 31.16 15.55
N GLN A 31 -17.03 30.48 14.97
CA GLN A 31 -18.45 30.64 15.29
C GLN A 31 -18.90 29.80 16.49
N GLY A 32 -17.99 29.11 17.18
CA GLY A 32 -18.31 28.27 18.33
C GLY A 32 -18.94 26.93 17.96
N LEU A 33 -18.71 26.43 16.73
CA LEU A 33 -19.33 25.19 16.24
C LEU A 33 -18.33 24.02 16.24
N THR A 34 -18.83 22.83 16.57
CA THR A 34 -18.04 21.59 16.73
C THR A 34 -18.42 20.54 15.66
N PRO A 35 -17.80 20.58 14.46
CA PRO A 35 -18.12 19.64 13.39
C PRO A 35 -17.48 18.26 13.60
N GLU A 36 -18.13 17.21 13.09
CA GLU A 36 -17.51 15.88 12.99
C GLU A 36 -16.51 15.88 11.83
N ILE A 37 -15.27 15.43 12.06
CA ILE A 37 -14.24 15.34 11.03
C ILE A 37 -13.66 13.94 10.89
N LEU A 38 -13.45 13.51 9.65
CA LEU A 38 -12.66 12.33 9.31
C LEU A 38 -11.37 12.79 8.64
N LYS A 39 -10.21 12.62 9.28
CA LYS A 39 -8.92 13.10 8.76
C LYS A 39 -7.79 12.06 8.84
N LYS A 40 -6.74 12.30 8.06
CA LYS A 40 -5.43 11.63 8.18
C LYS A 40 -4.32 12.67 8.08
N GLY A 41 -3.57 12.85 9.18
CA GLY A 41 -2.65 13.99 9.30
C GLY A 41 -3.41 15.31 9.10
N ASN A 42 -2.90 16.19 8.23
CA ASN A 42 -3.55 17.46 7.88
C ASN A 42 -4.49 17.38 6.64
N LYS A 43 -4.92 16.18 6.23
CA LYS A 43 -5.95 16.01 5.19
C LYS A 43 -7.27 15.59 5.82
N ILE A 44 -8.30 16.42 5.70
CA ILE A 44 -9.69 16.14 6.04
C ILE A 44 -10.36 15.47 4.84
N TYR A 45 -10.85 14.25 4.99
CA TYR A 45 -11.58 13.52 3.94
C TYR A 45 -13.05 13.92 3.90
N GLU A 46 -13.63 14.15 5.08
CA GLU A 46 -15.02 14.52 5.26
C GLU A 46 -15.17 15.39 6.51
N MET A 47 -15.99 16.42 6.42
CA MET A 47 -16.44 17.21 7.57
C MET A 47 -17.96 17.25 7.54
N LYS A 48 -18.63 17.01 8.68
CA LYS A 48 -20.09 17.02 8.79
C LYS A 48 -20.52 18.02 9.83
N MET A 49 -21.48 18.86 9.43
CA MET A 49 -22.27 19.66 10.34
C MET A 49 -23.68 19.10 10.35
N LYS A 50 -24.22 18.81 11.53
CA LYS A 50 -25.57 18.28 11.68
C LYS A 50 -26.33 19.17 12.65
N ASN A 51 -27.57 19.50 12.30
CA ASN A 51 -28.56 19.99 13.24
C ASN A 51 -29.79 19.08 13.21
N LYS A 52 -30.82 19.36 14.02
CA LYS A 52 -32.01 18.48 14.13
C LYS A 52 -32.75 18.25 12.80
N LYS A 53 -32.63 19.17 11.83
CA LYS A 53 -33.37 19.16 10.55
C LYS A 53 -32.49 18.96 9.31
N ASN A 54 -31.25 19.43 9.32
CA ASN A 54 -30.38 19.52 8.16
C ASN A 54 -28.98 18.97 8.46
N SER A 55 -28.31 18.45 7.43
CA SER A 55 -26.90 18.12 7.47
C SER A 55 -26.15 18.73 6.29
N ILE A 56 -24.96 19.27 6.55
CA ILE A 56 -24.04 19.76 5.53
C ILE A 56 -22.79 18.89 5.58
N ILE A 57 -22.39 18.35 4.43
CA ILE A 57 -21.26 17.43 4.31
C ILE A 57 -20.26 18.00 3.31
N PHE A 58 -19.03 18.22 3.76
CA PHE A 58 -17.92 18.71 2.96
C PHE A 58 -17.07 17.53 2.52
N ARG A 59 -16.79 17.39 1.22
CA ARG A 59 -15.93 16.30 0.67
C ARG A 59 -14.95 16.82 -0.37
N ASP A 60 -13.82 16.13 -0.45
CA ASP A 60 -12.80 16.34 -1.48
C ASP A 60 -13.02 15.36 -2.64
N THR A 61 -13.46 15.90 -3.79
CA THR A 61 -13.76 15.16 -5.02
C THR A 61 -12.51 14.55 -5.65
N TYR A 62 -11.31 15.01 -5.30
CA TYR A 62 -10.05 14.39 -5.72
C TYR A 62 -9.92 12.93 -5.24
N ASN A 63 -10.64 12.56 -4.17
CA ASN A 63 -10.69 11.16 -3.72
C ASN A 63 -11.50 10.25 -4.65
N LEU A 64 -12.36 10.82 -5.49
CA LEU A 64 -13.14 10.13 -6.52
C LEU A 64 -12.47 10.25 -7.90
N MET A 65 -12.00 11.45 -8.23
CA MET A 65 -11.38 11.80 -9.51
C MET A 65 -9.97 12.38 -9.27
N PRO A 66 -8.93 11.53 -9.10
CA PRO A 66 -7.58 11.94 -8.71
C PRO A 66 -6.78 12.54 -9.88
N MET A 67 -7.31 13.58 -10.51
CA MET A 67 -6.66 14.34 -11.58
C MET A 67 -6.77 15.84 -11.34
N SER A 68 -6.06 16.64 -12.15
CA SER A 68 -6.17 18.09 -12.06
C SER A 68 -7.49 18.58 -12.67
N LEU A 69 -8.01 19.71 -12.20
CA LEU A 69 -9.22 20.34 -12.74
C LEU A 69 -9.11 20.59 -14.25
N ALA A 70 -7.97 21.12 -14.71
CA ALA A 70 -7.71 21.35 -16.13
C ALA A 70 -7.73 20.05 -16.95
N SER A 71 -7.38 18.91 -16.33
CA SER A 71 -7.45 17.60 -16.99
C SER A 71 -8.87 17.05 -17.08
N LEU A 72 -9.83 17.56 -16.29
CA LEU A 72 -11.23 17.08 -16.31
C LEU A 72 -11.93 17.47 -17.62
N VAL A 73 -11.65 18.66 -18.16
CA VAL A 73 -12.27 19.16 -19.39
C VAL A 73 -12.07 18.19 -20.56
N PRO A 74 -10.83 17.84 -20.98
CA PRO A 74 -10.62 16.85 -22.02
C PRO A 74 -10.94 15.41 -21.58
N SER A 75 -11.07 15.15 -20.27
CA SER A 75 -11.36 13.79 -19.76
C SER A 75 -12.83 13.42 -19.89
N PHE A 76 -13.73 14.37 -19.64
CA PHE A 76 -15.17 14.17 -19.73
C PHE A 76 -15.78 14.79 -20.99
N ASP A 77 -14.93 15.29 -21.91
CA ASP A 77 -15.36 16.01 -23.12
C ASP A 77 -16.33 17.15 -22.78
N LEU A 78 -15.95 17.97 -21.80
CA LEU A 78 -16.80 19.01 -21.25
C LEU A 78 -16.85 20.21 -22.20
N LYS A 79 -18.06 20.70 -22.47
CA LYS A 79 -18.29 21.92 -23.26
C LYS A 79 -18.18 23.16 -22.38
N VAL A 80 -16.99 23.39 -21.84
CA VAL A 80 -16.65 24.53 -20.97
C VAL A 80 -15.33 25.14 -21.43
N GLU A 81 -15.07 26.39 -21.08
CA GLU A 81 -13.81 27.04 -21.43
C GLU A 81 -12.62 26.39 -20.70
N ASP A 82 -11.51 26.24 -21.42
CA ASP A 82 -10.27 25.72 -20.85
C ASP A 82 -9.71 26.65 -19.77
N LYS A 83 -9.04 26.04 -18.79
CA LYS A 83 -8.47 26.76 -17.66
C LYS A 83 -7.27 27.63 -18.10
N PRO A 84 -7.31 28.97 -17.95
CA PRO A 84 -6.25 29.85 -18.42
C PRO A 84 -5.02 29.85 -17.49
N PHE A 85 -3.91 30.43 -17.96
CA PHE A 85 -2.76 30.73 -17.10
C PHE A 85 -3.07 31.95 -16.22
N PHE A 86 -2.81 31.83 -14.91
CA PHE A 86 -3.13 32.88 -13.94
C PHE A 86 -1.89 33.30 -13.13
N PRO A 87 -1.64 34.62 -12.95
CA PRO A 87 -0.49 35.13 -12.22
C PRO A 87 -0.73 35.10 -10.70
N HIS A 88 -0.63 33.92 -10.09
CA HIS A 88 -0.96 33.71 -8.67
C HIS A 88 -0.22 34.66 -7.72
N MET A 89 1.05 35.01 -7.96
CA MET A 89 1.80 35.90 -7.06
C MET A 89 1.48 37.39 -7.25
N ALA A 90 0.75 37.74 -8.31
CA ALA A 90 0.26 39.09 -8.54
C ALA A 90 -1.00 39.39 -7.70
N ASN A 91 -1.62 38.38 -7.07
CA ASN A 91 -2.76 38.56 -6.18
C ASN A 91 -2.32 39.21 -4.84
N ARG A 92 -2.20 40.53 -4.84
CA ARG A 92 -1.80 41.34 -3.68
C ARG A 92 -2.65 42.62 -3.61
N PRO A 93 -2.92 43.15 -2.39
CA PRO A 93 -3.74 44.35 -2.22
C PRO A 93 -3.30 45.56 -3.05
N GLU A 94 -2.00 45.69 -3.32
CA GLU A 94 -1.46 46.83 -4.07
C GLU A 94 -1.84 46.82 -5.56
N ASN A 95 -2.23 45.66 -6.08
CA ASN A 95 -2.59 45.42 -7.47
C ASN A 95 -4.11 45.46 -7.73
N TYR A 96 -4.94 45.49 -6.68
CA TYR A 96 -6.40 45.56 -6.85
C TYR A 96 -6.84 46.89 -7.46
N GLY A 97 -7.80 46.85 -8.38
CA GLY A 97 -8.28 48.01 -9.13
C GLY A 97 -7.28 48.63 -10.12
N LYS A 98 -6.19 47.94 -10.45
CA LYS A 98 -5.14 48.44 -11.36
C LYS A 98 -4.88 47.48 -12.52
N GLU A 99 -4.48 48.05 -13.65
CA GLU A 99 -3.87 47.29 -14.73
C GLU A 99 -2.42 46.98 -14.39
N ILE A 100 -2.04 45.70 -14.53
CA ILE A 100 -0.69 45.21 -14.28
C ILE A 100 -0.16 44.44 -15.49
N TYR A 101 1.16 44.25 -15.52
CA TYR A 101 1.86 43.42 -16.51
C TYR A 101 2.65 42.33 -15.78
N PRO A 102 2.01 41.19 -15.46
CA PRO A 102 2.63 40.18 -14.60
C PRO A 102 3.90 39.58 -15.23
N ALA A 103 4.94 39.41 -14.42
CA ALA A 103 6.19 38.79 -14.85
C ALA A 103 6.07 37.25 -14.88
N LYS A 104 7.03 36.54 -15.48
CA LYS A 104 7.01 35.06 -15.53
C LYS A 104 7.01 34.44 -14.12
N GLU A 105 7.64 35.12 -13.16
CA GLU A 105 7.70 34.75 -11.76
C GLU A 105 6.30 34.76 -11.12
N ASP A 106 5.42 35.66 -11.56
CA ASP A 106 4.07 35.77 -11.01
C ASP A 106 3.19 34.57 -11.33
N TYR A 107 3.48 33.89 -12.45
CA TYR A 107 2.85 32.65 -12.87
C TYR A 107 3.51 31.40 -12.29
N LEU A 108 4.54 31.54 -11.45
CA LEU A 108 5.35 30.44 -10.93
C LEU A 108 5.98 29.60 -12.06
N ALA A 109 6.45 30.25 -13.14
CA ALA A 109 6.93 29.58 -14.35
C ALA A 109 8.05 28.54 -14.09
N ASN A 110 8.95 28.80 -13.14
CA ASN A 110 10.02 27.85 -12.77
C ASN A 110 9.49 26.60 -12.06
N GLY A 111 8.32 26.68 -11.44
CA GLY A 111 7.63 25.56 -10.81
C GLY A 111 6.92 24.62 -11.80
N MET A 112 6.81 24.99 -13.08
CA MET A 112 6.11 24.21 -14.10
C MET A 112 6.94 23.00 -14.58
N MET A 113 6.24 21.93 -14.97
CA MET A 113 6.84 20.78 -15.66
C MET A 113 7.23 21.18 -17.09
N SER A 114 8.22 20.48 -17.67
CA SER A 114 8.83 20.84 -18.97
C SER A 114 7.82 21.13 -20.09
N GLU A 115 6.84 20.26 -20.34
CA GLU A 115 5.82 20.49 -21.40
C GLU A 115 4.95 21.72 -21.12
N LYS A 116 4.41 21.83 -19.89
CA LYS A 116 3.59 22.99 -19.50
C LYS A 116 4.39 24.29 -19.55
N ARG A 117 5.68 24.25 -19.21
CA ARG A 117 6.58 25.39 -19.30
C ARG A 117 6.76 25.86 -20.75
N LYS A 118 6.95 24.94 -21.71
CA LYS A 118 7.04 25.26 -23.14
C LYS A 118 5.76 25.94 -23.65
N MET A 119 4.59 25.39 -23.29
CA MET A 119 3.29 25.99 -23.63
C MET A 119 3.13 27.38 -23.01
N PHE A 120 3.51 27.52 -21.74
CA PHE A 120 3.46 28.80 -21.03
C PHE A 120 4.39 29.84 -21.66
N ASP A 121 5.63 29.50 -22.00
CA ASP A 121 6.57 30.45 -22.59
C ASP A 121 6.05 30.97 -23.94
N LEU A 122 5.50 30.10 -24.80
CA LEU A 122 4.86 30.52 -26.06
C LEU A 122 3.67 31.46 -25.82
N TRP A 123 2.77 31.08 -24.90
CA TRP A 123 1.63 31.91 -24.53
C TRP A 123 2.06 33.26 -23.93
N TYR A 124 3.08 33.26 -23.07
CA TYR A 124 3.57 34.45 -22.39
C TYR A 124 4.17 35.45 -23.38
N GLU A 125 4.97 35.00 -24.35
CA GLU A 125 5.53 35.90 -25.36
C GLU A 125 4.43 36.61 -26.18
N GLN A 126 3.30 35.95 -26.41
CA GLN A 126 2.15 36.51 -27.11
C GLN A 126 1.32 37.48 -26.25
N ASN A 127 1.32 37.31 -24.92
CA ASN A 127 0.40 38.02 -24.01
C ASN A 127 1.08 38.99 -23.02
N LYS A 128 2.42 39.01 -22.94
CA LYS A 128 3.18 39.82 -21.97
C LYS A 128 2.93 41.33 -22.02
N ASN A 129 2.50 41.84 -23.18
CA ASN A 129 2.22 43.26 -23.41
C ASN A 129 0.73 43.62 -23.29
N THR A 130 -0.12 42.65 -22.95
CA THR A 130 -1.55 42.88 -22.76
C THR A 130 -1.80 43.35 -21.32
N PRO A 131 -2.51 44.47 -21.09
CA PRO A 131 -2.85 44.90 -19.74
C PRO A 131 -3.72 43.83 -19.06
N PHE A 132 -3.37 43.50 -17.81
CA PHE A 132 -4.08 42.48 -17.03
C PHE A 132 -4.82 43.15 -15.88
N LEU A 133 -6.15 43.13 -15.91
CA LEU A 133 -6.99 43.61 -14.83
C LEU A 133 -7.28 42.47 -13.86
N LEU A 134 -6.64 42.52 -12.68
CA LEU A 134 -6.61 41.41 -11.74
C LEU A 134 -8.00 41.02 -11.21
N ASP A 135 -8.85 42.00 -10.90
CA ASP A 135 -10.14 41.76 -10.23
C ASP A 135 -11.11 41.00 -11.15
N GLU A 136 -11.23 41.44 -12.41
CA GLU A 136 -12.06 40.77 -13.43
C GLU A 136 -11.50 39.39 -13.79
N ALA A 137 -10.18 39.30 -13.99
CA ALA A 137 -9.54 38.03 -14.31
C ALA A 137 -9.67 37.02 -13.16
N LEU A 138 -9.58 37.46 -11.91
CA LEU A 138 -9.75 36.60 -10.73
C LEU A 138 -11.20 36.09 -10.62
N ALA A 139 -12.19 36.97 -10.81
CA ALA A 139 -13.60 36.59 -10.79
C ALA A 139 -13.93 35.58 -11.91
N SER A 140 -13.46 35.83 -13.12
CA SER A 140 -13.60 34.92 -14.27
C SER A 140 -12.92 33.58 -14.01
N TYR A 141 -11.68 33.59 -13.50
CA TYR A 141 -10.92 32.38 -13.18
C TYR A 141 -11.62 31.50 -12.13
N CYS A 142 -12.08 32.11 -11.03
CA CYS A 142 -12.78 31.37 -9.98
C CYS A 142 -14.13 30.82 -10.46
N THR A 143 -14.86 31.57 -11.30
CA THR A 143 -16.14 31.12 -11.87
C THR A 143 -15.94 29.93 -12.80
N ASN A 144 -14.97 30.03 -13.71
CA ASN A 144 -14.59 28.95 -14.63
C ASN A 144 -14.21 27.67 -13.85
N ASP A 145 -13.42 27.79 -12.77
CA ASP A 145 -13.03 26.64 -11.94
C ASP A 145 -14.24 25.89 -11.35
N VAL A 146 -15.24 26.62 -10.85
CA VAL A 146 -16.47 26.02 -10.28
C VAL A 146 -17.32 25.40 -11.38
N GLU A 147 -17.44 26.04 -12.54
CA GLU A 147 -18.19 25.51 -13.68
C GLU A 147 -17.59 24.20 -14.22
N ILE A 148 -16.26 24.14 -14.40
CA ILE A 148 -15.56 22.91 -14.79
C ILE A 148 -15.85 21.79 -13.79
N LEU A 149 -15.72 22.09 -12.49
CA LEU A 149 -15.94 21.09 -11.45
C LEU A 149 -17.38 20.57 -11.46
N MET A 150 -18.36 21.47 -11.56
CA MET A 150 -19.78 21.11 -11.62
C MET A 150 -20.07 20.22 -12.82
N ALA A 151 -19.64 20.62 -14.02
CA ALA A 151 -19.85 19.86 -15.24
C ALA A 151 -19.19 18.46 -15.17
N ALA A 152 -17.97 18.39 -14.66
CA ALA A 152 -17.26 17.12 -14.45
C ALA A 152 -17.99 16.20 -13.46
N LEU A 153 -18.50 16.73 -12.36
CA LEU A 153 -19.23 15.96 -11.35
C LEU A 153 -20.54 15.40 -11.89
N ILE A 154 -21.27 16.18 -12.68
CA ILE A 154 -22.50 15.73 -13.34
C ILE A 154 -22.19 14.60 -14.32
N ALA A 155 -21.16 14.77 -15.16
CA ALA A 155 -20.72 13.76 -16.11
C ALA A 155 -20.30 12.46 -15.39
N PHE A 156 -19.41 12.57 -14.40
CA PHE A 156 -18.92 11.43 -13.61
C PHE A 156 -20.05 10.70 -12.90
N ARG A 157 -20.95 11.44 -12.22
CA ARG A 157 -22.09 10.84 -11.52
C ARG A 157 -22.99 10.08 -12.49
N LYS A 158 -23.28 10.66 -13.66
CA LYS A 158 -24.11 10.02 -14.70
C LYS A 158 -23.46 8.74 -15.23
N GLU A 159 -22.19 8.81 -15.63
CA GLU A 159 -21.46 7.65 -16.13
C GLU A 159 -21.42 6.53 -15.09
N PHE A 160 -21.09 6.83 -13.84
CA PHE A 160 -21.06 5.83 -12.77
C PHE A 160 -22.44 5.24 -12.49
N PHE A 161 -23.49 6.04 -12.51
CA PHE A 161 -24.86 5.56 -12.28
C PHE A 161 -25.28 4.53 -13.34
N GLU A 162 -24.98 4.80 -14.61
CA GLU A 162 -25.28 3.88 -15.71
C GLU A 162 -24.47 2.58 -15.63
N VAL A 163 -23.16 2.67 -15.40
CA VAL A 163 -22.28 1.48 -15.33
C VAL A 163 -22.61 0.59 -14.14
N THR A 164 -23.05 1.18 -13.03
CA THR A 164 -23.41 0.43 -11.83
C THR A 164 -24.85 -0.05 -11.80
N LYS A 165 -25.63 0.22 -12.85
CA LYS A 165 -27.00 -0.27 -12.97
C LYS A 165 -27.02 -1.79 -13.07
N ARG A 166 -28.04 -2.40 -12.44
CA ARG A 166 -28.29 -3.84 -12.50
C ARG A 166 -29.72 -4.12 -12.89
N ASN A 167 -29.94 -4.87 -13.97
CA ASN A 167 -31.26 -5.39 -14.28
C ASN A 167 -31.48 -6.76 -13.60
N ASN A 168 -32.73 -7.24 -13.62
CA ASN A 168 -33.10 -8.48 -12.94
C ASN A 168 -32.33 -9.67 -13.51
N GLY A 169 -31.74 -10.48 -12.63
CA GLY A 169 -31.05 -11.73 -13.00
C GLY A 169 -29.69 -11.56 -13.71
N GLU A 170 -29.23 -10.34 -13.98
CA GLU A 170 -28.00 -10.13 -14.76
C GLU A 170 -26.71 -10.35 -13.98
N ARG A 171 -26.75 -10.29 -12.64
CA ARG A 171 -25.53 -10.32 -11.83
C ARG A 171 -25.67 -11.11 -10.54
N ALA A 172 -24.54 -11.65 -10.08
CA ALA A 172 -24.50 -12.69 -9.06
C ALA A 172 -24.87 -12.24 -7.63
N ALA A 173 -24.79 -10.95 -7.33
CA ALA A 173 -24.95 -10.45 -5.96
C ALA A 173 -26.41 -10.38 -5.46
N SER A 174 -27.38 -10.21 -6.36
CA SER A 174 -28.81 -10.29 -6.02
C SER A 174 -29.65 -10.29 -7.30
N THR A 175 -30.76 -11.01 -7.26
CA THR A 175 -31.72 -11.13 -8.36
C THR A 175 -32.56 -9.87 -8.61
N LYS A 176 -32.55 -8.91 -7.67
CA LYS A 176 -33.34 -7.68 -7.74
C LYS A 176 -32.62 -6.59 -8.53
N SER A 177 -33.30 -5.87 -9.40
CA SER A 177 -32.73 -4.69 -10.06
C SER A 177 -32.45 -3.54 -9.09
N HIS A 178 -31.51 -2.66 -9.45
CA HIS A 178 -31.39 -1.32 -8.86
C HIS A 178 -30.96 -0.32 -9.94
N ALA A 179 -31.35 0.95 -9.76
CA ALA A 179 -31.21 1.98 -10.78
C ALA A 179 -29.75 2.44 -11.05
N GLY A 180 -28.80 2.05 -10.20
CA GLY A 180 -27.42 2.55 -10.17
C GLY A 180 -26.98 2.93 -8.75
N ILE A 181 -25.70 3.26 -8.58
CA ILE A 181 -25.10 3.76 -7.32
C ILE A 181 -24.82 5.25 -7.48
N ASP A 182 -25.32 6.08 -6.57
CA ASP A 182 -24.98 7.50 -6.54
C ASP A 182 -23.62 7.72 -5.87
N VAL A 183 -22.55 7.74 -6.68
CA VAL A 183 -21.16 7.80 -6.20
C VAL A 183 -20.88 9.02 -5.32
N LEU A 184 -21.50 10.18 -5.58
CA LEU A 184 -21.24 11.39 -4.81
C LEU A 184 -21.85 11.34 -3.41
N ARG A 185 -22.97 10.62 -3.27
CA ARG A 185 -23.68 10.43 -2.02
C ARG A 185 -23.13 9.25 -1.23
N GLU A 186 -22.96 8.11 -1.90
CA GLU A 186 -22.73 6.80 -1.29
C GLU A 186 -21.25 6.42 -1.14
N ALA A 187 -20.33 7.18 -1.72
CA ALA A 187 -18.90 6.94 -1.62
C ALA A 187 -18.10 8.22 -1.31
N MET A 188 -17.08 8.07 -0.47
CA MET A 188 -16.10 9.14 -0.21
C MET A 188 -14.85 9.01 -1.07
N THR A 189 -14.55 7.80 -1.56
CA THR A 189 -13.36 7.51 -2.35
C THR A 189 -13.70 6.56 -3.48
N ILE A 190 -12.93 6.61 -4.56
CA ILE A 190 -13.12 5.73 -5.72
C ILE A 190 -13.06 4.26 -5.30
N ALA A 191 -12.13 3.89 -4.41
CA ALA A 191 -12.02 2.52 -3.89
C ALA A 191 -13.26 2.08 -3.10
N SER A 192 -13.93 2.99 -2.37
CA SER A 192 -15.19 2.68 -1.70
C SER A 192 -16.33 2.50 -2.70
N ALA A 193 -16.35 3.28 -3.78
CA ALA A 193 -17.30 3.13 -4.87
C ALA A 193 -17.11 1.78 -5.61
N CYS A 194 -15.86 1.42 -5.94
CA CYS A 194 -15.51 0.12 -6.54
C CYS A 194 -15.96 -1.05 -5.67
N MET A 195 -15.68 -1.00 -4.38
CA MET A 195 -16.07 -2.06 -3.44
C MET A 195 -17.59 -2.17 -3.30
N ARG A 196 -18.30 -1.03 -3.27
CA ARG A 196 -19.76 -1.02 -3.23
C ARG A 196 -20.34 -1.64 -4.50
N HIS A 197 -19.86 -1.24 -5.67
CA HIS A 197 -20.25 -1.84 -6.94
C HIS A 197 -19.95 -3.35 -6.96
N PHE A 198 -18.76 -3.78 -6.55
CA PHE A 198 -18.41 -5.19 -6.47
C PHE A 198 -19.33 -5.98 -5.53
N ARG A 199 -19.56 -5.50 -4.31
CA ARG A 199 -20.45 -6.16 -3.34
C ARG A 199 -21.91 -6.18 -3.78
N THR A 200 -22.39 -5.09 -4.36
CA THR A 200 -23.79 -4.96 -4.76
C THR A 200 -24.07 -5.70 -6.05
N ASN A 201 -23.12 -5.81 -6.97
CA ASN A 201 -23.38 -6.33 -8.32
C ASN A 201 -22.69 -7.67 -8.60
N HIS A 202 -21.48 -7.90 -8.12
CA HIS A 202 -20.66 -9.02 -8.57
C HIS A 202 -20.45 -10.12 -7.52
N LEU A 203 -20.44 -9.78 -6.22
CA LEU A 203 -20.15 -10.71 -5.14
C LEU A 203 -21.38 -11.54 -4.70
N LYS A 204 -21.29 -12.86 -4.80
CA LYS A 204 -22.32 -13.80 -4.31
C LYS A 204 -22.49 -13.70 -2.78
N GLU A 205 -23.71 -13.92 -2.30
CA GLU A 205 -24.02 -13.97 -0.87
C GLU A 205 -23.22 -15.08 -0.14
N GLN A 206 -22.75 -14.81 1.08
CA GLN A 206 -21.99 -15.74 1.94
C GLN A 206 -20.73 -16.36 1.29
N HIS A 207 -20.16 -15.69 0.28
CA HIS A 207 -19.06 -16.25 -0.50
C HIS A 207 -17.66 -15.98 0.08
N LEU A 208 -17.38 -14.72 0.45
CA LEU A 208 -16.11 -14.33 1.08
C LEU A 208 -16.26 -14.17 2.59
N ALA A 209 -15.32 -14.73 3.35
CA ALA A 209 -15.26 -14.57 4.80
C ALA A 209 -14.83 -13.16 5.22
N LEU A 210 -15.31 -12.72 6.38
CA LEU A 210 -14.68 -11.63 7.14
C LEU A 210 -13.51 -12.24 7.91
N VAL A 211 -12.30 -11.72 7.66
CA VAL A 211 -11.08 -12.25 8.27
C VAL A 211 -10.88 -11.58 9.64
N PRO A 212 -10.82 -12.35 10.75
CA PRO A 212 -10.61 -11.79 12.08
C PRO A 212 -9.22 -11.17 12.19
N GLU A 213 -9.11 -9.96 12.76
CA GLU A 213 -7.81 -9.27 12.89
C GLU A 213 -6.87 -9.98 13.88
N ARG A 214 -7.43 -10.76 14.79
CA ARG A 214 -6.68 -11.54 15.78
C ARG A 214 -6.21 -12.90 15.25
N GLY A 215 -6.52 -13.21 13.98
CA GLY A 215 -6.22 -14.50 13.38
C GLY A 215 -7.30 -15.56 13.62
N TYR A 216 -7.15 -16.71 12.97
CA TYR A 216 -8.10 -17.83 13.04
C TYR A 216 -7.84 -18.79 14.19
N ASP A 217 -6.66 -18.76 14.78
CA ASP A 217 -6.28 -19.63 15.89
C ASP A 217 -7.18 -19.32 17.09
N LYS A 218 -7.93 -20.32 17.58
CA LYS A 218 -9.09 -20.17 18.48
C LYS A 218 -8.80 -19.31 19.72
N VAL A 219 -9.81 -18.55 20.13
CA VAL A 219 -9.85 -17.70 21.35
C VAL A 219 -9.65 -18.51 22.65
N ASP A 220 -9.96 -19.81 22.64
CA ASP A 220 -9.77 -20.70 23.80
C ASP A 220 -8.67 -21.74 23.48
N GLY A 221 -7.50 -21.60 24.12
CA GLY A 221 -6.33 -22.47 23.96
C GLY A 221 -5.10 -21.83 23.31
N ASN A 222 -5.02 -20.50 23.26
CA ASN A 222 -3.89 -19.78 22.69
C ASN A 222 -2.97 -19.22 23.78
N GLN A 223 -1.80 -19.83 23.92
CA GLN A 223 -0.67 -19.20 24.56
C GLN A 223 -0.15 -18.04 23.71
N SER A 224 -0.02 -16.84 24.31
CA SER A 224 0.46 -15.67 23.58
C SER A 224 1.94 -15.80 23.18
N LEU A 225 2.36 -15.14 22.08
CA LEU A 225 3.78 -15.07 21.72
C LEU A 225 4.63 -14.44 22.85
N LEU A 226 4.03 -13.51 23.61
CA LEU A 226 4.67 -12.93 24.80
C LEU A 226 4.96 -14.02 25.83
N ALA A 227 3.98 -14.87 26.12
CA ALA A 227 4.10 -15.98 27.07
C ALA A 227 5.14 -17.01 26.58
N LEU A 228 5.11 -17.40 25.30
CA LEU A 228 6.10 -18.31 24.71
C LEU A 228 7.53 -17.79 24.84
N ARG A 229 7.76 -16.51 24.52
CA ARG A 229 9.07 -15.85 24.71
C ARG A 229 9.47 -15.80 26.18
N PHE A 230 8.51 -15.49 27.06
CA PHE A 230 8.73 -15.45 28.51
C PHE A 230 9.14 -16.82 29.05
N PHE A 231 8.46 -17.91 28.68
CA PHE A 231 8.81 -19.25 29.13
C PHE A 231 10.16 -19.73 28.62
N LYS A 232 10.54 -19.35 27.40
CA LYS A 232 11.89 -19.63 26.89
C LYS A 232 12.97 -18.93 27.72
N TRP A 233 12.77 -17.64 28.02
CA TRP A 233 13.66 -16.89 28.89
C TRP A 233 13.69 -17.46 30.32
N TYR A 234 12.52 -17.79 30.88
CA TYR A 234 12.39 -18.34 32.23
C TYR A 234 13.14 -19.67 32.35
N SER A 235 12.96 -20.56 31.38
CA SER A 235 13.64 -21.86 31.31
C SER A 235 15.17 -21.70 31.36
N GLU A 236 15.71 -20.76 30.58
CA GLU A 236 17.16 -20.54 30.54
C GLU A 236 17.70 -19.81 31.77
N LYS A 237 16.98 -18.81 32.27
CA LYS A 237 17.42 -18.01 33.42
C LYS A 237 17.45 -18.83 34.72
N PHE A 238 16.47 -19.70 34.90
CA PHE A 238 16.35 -20.54 36.10
C PHE A 238 16.87 -21.97 35.91
N GLY A 239 17.28 -22.34 34.69
CA GLY A 239 17.79 -23.68 34.38
C GLY A 239 16.73 -24.77 34.55
N VAL A 240 15.47 -24.49 34.23
CA VAL A 240 14.31 -25.40 34.38
C VAL A 240 13.65 -25.69 33.05
N THR A 241 12.90 -26.78 32.96
CA THR A 241 12.09 -27.10 31.77
C THR A 241 10.66 -26.64 31.96
N VAL A 242 10.21 -25.69 31.14
CA VAL A 242 8.81 -25.25 31.13
C VAL A 242 8.04 -25.98 30.03
N GLN A 243 7.16 -26.90 30.42
CA GLN A 243 6.14 -27.49 29.54
C GLN A 243 5.10 -26.43 29.18
N ASN A 244 4.74 -26.34 27.91
CA ASN A 244 3.81 -25.35 27.35
C ASN A 244 3.07 -25.91 26.12
N VAL A 245 2.30 -25.09 25.39
CA VAL A 245 1.48 -25.54 24.24
C VAL A 245 2.29 -26.23 23.13
N ASN A 246 3.59 -25.91 23.01
CA ASN A 246 4.49 -26.43 21.99
C ASN A 246 5.25 -27.69 22.43
N SER A 247 5.03 -28.19 23.65
CA SER A 247 5.65 -29.42 24.16
C SER A 247 4.92 -30.68 23.66
N ASP A 248 5.59 -31.85 23.61
CA ASP A 248 5.00 -33.11 23.11
C ASP A 248 3.75 -33.58 23.87
N GLY A 249 3.50 -33.06 25.08
CA GLY A 249 2.30 -33.28 25.89
C GLY A 249 1.30 -32.10 25.91
N GLY A 250 1.55 -31.04 25.15
CA GLY A 250 0.82 -29.77 25.19
C GLY A 250 0.87 -29.08 26.56
N GLU A 251 -0.07 -28.17 26.80
CA GLU A 251 -0.26 -27.53 28.11
C GLU A 251 -0.65 -28.54 29.19
N LYS A 252 -0.11 -28.35 30.39
CA LYS A 252 -0.42 -29.22 31.54
C LYS A 252 -1.88 -29.02 31.94
N LYS A 253 -2.66 -30.11 31.92
CA LYS A 253 -4.03 -30.14 32.43
C LYS A 253 -4.05 -30.45 33.93
N ILE A 254 -4.73 -29.61 34.69
CA ILE A 254 -5.02 -29.78 36.12
C ILE A 254 -6.55 -29.73 36.30
N GLY A 255 -7.16 -30.89 36.56
CA GLY A 255 -8.60 -31.05 36.53
C GLY A 255 -9.20 -30.64 35.17
N ASN A 256 -10.11 -29.67 35.19
CA ASN A 256 -10.75 -29.14 33.97
C ASN A 256 -10.03 -27.94 33.36
N TYR A 257 -8.91 -27.49 33.93
CA TYR A 257 -8.19 -26.30 33.49
C TYR A 257 -6.82 -26.65 32.89
N GLN A 258 -6.34 -25.79 32.00
CA GLN A 258 -4.99 -25.82 31.45
C GLN A 258 -4.19 -24.68 32.07
N LEU A 259 -2.91 -24.95 32.34
CA LEU A 259 -1.93 -23.93 32.74
C LEU A 259 -1.10 -23.50 31.53
N ASP A 260 -0.76 -22.21 31.45
CA ASP A 260 0.10 -21.70 30.39
C ASP A 260 1.48 -22.40 30.41
N GLY A 261 2.12 -22.45 31.58
CA GLY A 261 3.42 -23.08 31.78
C GLY A 261 3.43 -24.07 32.94
N TRP A 262 4.24 -25.11 32.84
CA TRP A 262 4.47 -26.07 33.92
C TRP A 262 5.96 -26.36 34.09
N VAL A 263 6.50 -26.08 35.27
CA VAL A 263 7.90 -26.38 35.59
C VAL A 263 8.00 -27.84 36.00
N VAL A 264 8.61 -28.65 35.14
CA VAL A 264 8.58 -30.11 35.24
C VAL A 264 9.31 -30.61 36.48
N GLU A 265 10.48 -30.05 36.76
CA GLU A 265 11.38 -30.51 37.81
C GLU A 265 10.82 -30.23 39.21
N GLU A 266 10.21 -29.06 39.39
CA GLU A 266 9.74 -28.56 40.69
C GLU A 266 8.22 -28.70 40.89
N ASN A 267 7.50 -29.21 39.88
CA ASN A 267 6.06 -29.49 39.90
C ASN A 267 5.18 -28.28 40.32
N TYR A 268 5.40 -27.12 39.70
CA TYR A 268 4.53 -25.95 39.90
C TYR A 268 4.11 -25.29 38.57
N GLY A 269 3.00 -24.56 38.63
CA GLY A 269 2.42 -23.87 37.48
C GLY A 269 2.98 -22.47 37.26
N LEU A 270 2.98 -22.02 36.01
CA LEU A 270 3.23 -20.64 35.61
C LEU A 270 2.03 -20.13 34.80
N GLU A 271 1.60 -18.90 35.06
CA GLU A 271 0.52 -18.23 34.33
C GLU A 271 1.00 -16.87 33.80
N VAL A 272 0.69 -16.56 32.54
CA VAL A 272 0.99 -15.26 31.93
C VAL A 272 -0.33 -14.55 31.62
N ASN A 273 -0.79 -13.76 32.59
CA ASN A 273 -2.07 -13.07 32.49
C ASN A 273 -1.95 -11.83 31.58
N GLY A 274 -2.57 -11.91 30.40
CA GLY A 274 -2.80 -10.75 29.54
C GLY A 274 -3.63 -9.69 30.27
N CYS A 275 -3.15 -8.44 30.32
CA CYS A 275 -3.73 -7.42 31.21
C CYS A 275 -5.18 -7.10 30.87
N VAL A 276 -5.50 -7.04 29.58
CA VAL A 276 -6.84 -6.76 29.05
C VAL A 276 -7.79 -7.94 29.23
N TRP A 277 -7.28 -9.17 29.11
CA TRP A 277 -8.09 -10.39 29.11
C TRP A 277 -8.46 -10.86 30.52
N HIS A 278 -7.61 -10.55 31.50
CA HIS A 278 -7.79 -10.95 32.90
C HIS A 278 -8.10 -9.77 33.84
N GLY A 279 -8.21 -8.54 33.31
CA GLY A 279 -8.57 -7.35 34.11
C GLY A 279 -7.52 -6.97 35.14
N CYS A 280 -6.28 -6.74 34.72
CA CYS A 280 -5.14 -6.44 35.60
C CYS A 280 -5.46 -5.32 36.61
N PRO A 281 -5.30 -5.54 37.94
CA PRO A 281 -5.59 -4.51 38.96
C PRO A 281 -4.81 -3.21 38.79
N ARG A 282 -3.62 -3.24 38.17
CA ARG A 282 -2.80 -2.04 37.92
C ARG A 282 -3.24 -1.27 36.68
N CYS A 283 -3.69 -1.96 35.63
CA CYS A 283 -4.09 -1.34 34.36
C CYS A 283 -5.58 -0.97 34.35
N PHE A 284 -6.41 -1.77 35.02
CA PHE A 284 -7.88 -1.70 35.10
C PHE A 284 -8.32 -1.80 36.57
N PRO A 285 -8.06 -0.75 37.38
CA PRO A 285 -8.33 -0.77 38.81
C PRO A 285 -9.83 -0.76 39.15
N ASN A 286 -10.69 -0.33 38.22
CA ASN A 286 -12.13 -0.27 38.44
C ASN A 286 -12.80 -1.57 37.99
N ASP A 287 -13.57 -2.19 38.88
CA ASP A 287 -14.27 -3.44 38.61
C ASP A 287 -15.27 -3.34 37.45
N ASN A 288 -15.82 -2.14 37.20
CA ASN A 288 -16.81 -1.88 36.15
C ASN A 288 -16.18 -1.60 34.78
N ASP A 289 -14.85 -1.61 34.65
CA ASP A 289 -14.19 -1.40 33.37
C ASP A 289 -14.61 -2.50 32.37
N MET A 290 -15.15 -2.09 31.21
CA MET A 290 -15.64 -3.01 30.18
C MET A 290 -14.51 -3.50 29.27
N MET A 291 -14.26 -4.81 29.29
CA MET A 291 -13.22 -5.45 28.49
C MET A 291 -13.73 -5.80 27.07
N PRO A 292 -12.84 -6.13 26.11
CA PRO A 292 -13.23 -6.34 24.71
C PRO A 292 -14.20 -7.49 24.48
N ASN A 293 -14.31 -8.42 25.44
CA ASN A 293 -15.23 -9.55 25.41
C ASN A 293 -16.63 -9.20 25.97
N GLY A 294 -16.89 -7.93 26.29
CA GLY A 294 -18.17 -7.47 26.86
C GLY A 294 -18.35 -7.81 28.34
N LYS A 295 -17.32 -8.33 29.02
CA LYS A 295 -17.33 -8.61 30.47
C LYS A 295 -16.64 -7.49 31.23
N THR A 296 -16.94 -7.36 32.51
CA THR A 296 -16.28 -6.38 33.39
C THR A 296 -14.95 -6.90 33.93
N ALA A 297 -14.01 -6.02 34.27
CA ALA A 297 -12.73 -6.40 34.88
C ALA A 297 -12.93 -7.17 36.20
N GLY A 298 -13.89 -6.75 37.03
CA GLY A 298 -14.23 -7.42 38.29
C GLY A 298 -14.69 -8.86 38.07
N TYR A 299 -15.58 -9.09 37.09
CA TYR A 299 -16.04 -10.43 36.73
C TYR A 299 -14.88 -11.33 36.27
N LEU A 300 -13.97 -10.80 35.44
CA LEU A 300 -12.83 -11.58 34.95
C LEU A 300 -11.86 -11.94 36.07
N ARG A 301 -11.58 -11.01 36.98
CA ARG A 301 -10.76 -11.26 38.17
C ARG A 301 -11.39 -12.28 39.10
N GLU A 302 -12.70 -12.21 39.34
CA GLU A 302 -13.41 -13.18 40.17
C GLU A 302 -13.39 -14.58 39.52
N HIS A 303 -13.64 -14.65 38.21
CA HIS A 303 -13.58 -15.90 37.47
C HIS A 303 -12.17 -16.53 37.50
N ASP A 304 -11.11 -15.74 37.28
CA ASP A 304 -9.73 -16.21 37.35
C ASP A 304 -9.35 -16.62 38.78
N LYS A 305 -9.80 -15.88 39.79
CA LYS A 305 -9.63 -16.24 41.20
C LYS A 305 -10.25 -17.60 41.52
N ASN A 306 -11.48 -17.85 41.09
CA ASN A 306 -12.16 -19.14 41.28
C ASN A 306 -11.42 -20.29 40.58
N ARG A 307 -10.89 -20.04 39.37
CA ARG A 307 -10.03 -20.98 38.64
C ARG A 307 -8.74 -21.27 39.43
N MET A 308 -8.05 -20.24 39.92
CA MET A 308 -6.81 -20.37 40.68
C MET A 308 -7.00 -21.10 42.01
N GLU A 309 -8.07 -20.79 42.75
CA GLU A 309 -8.40 -21.50 43.98
C GLU A 309 -8.60 -23.00 43.73
N PHE A 310 -9.32 -23.37 42.67
CA PHE A 310 -9.48 -24.78 42.28
C PHE A 310 -8.13 -25.43 41.93
N ILE A 311 -7.30 -24.79 41.10
CA ILE A 311 -6.00 -25.35 40.71
C ILE A 311 -5.10 -25.55 41.93
N LEU A 312 -5.06 -24.59 42.86
CA LEU A 312 -4.26 -24.69 44.09
C LEU A 312 -4.76 -25.77 45.07
N THR A 313 -5.97 -26.30 44.91
CA THR A 313 -6.37 -27.53 45.63
C THR A 313 -5.67 -28.79 45.11
N GLN A 314 -5.17 -28.74 43.88
CA GLN A 314 -4.56 -29.88 43.18
C GLN A 314 -3.02 -29.79 43.12
N ILE A 315 -2.45 -28.59 43.18
CA ILE A 315 -1.00 -28.35 43.13
C ILE A 315 -0.55 -27.31 44.16
N ALA A 316 0.71 -27.41 44.60
CA ALA A 316 1.21 -26.62 45.74
C ALA A 316 1.49 -25.15 45.41
N ARG A 317 1.75 -24.80 44.14
CA ARG A 317 2.19 -23.46 43.74
C ARG A 317 1.82 -23.15 42.29
N VAL A 318 1.40 -21.91 42.05
CA VAL A 318 1.26 -21.29 40.72
C VAL A 318 1.82 -19.87 40.82
N ASP A 319 2.78 -19.52 39.96
CA ASP A 319 3.28 -18.16 39.87
C ASP A 319 2.62 -17.43 38.69
N VAL A 320 1.99 -16.29 38.98
CA VAL A 320 1.27 -15.49 37.99
C VAL A 320 2.10 -14.25 37.64
N TYR A 321 2.36 -14.06 36.34
CA TYR A 321 3.06 -12.91 35.79
C TYR A 321 2.11 -12.11 34.90
N TRP A 322 1.98 -10.81 35.14
CA TRP A 322 1.14 -9.96 34.30
C TRP A 322 1.90 -9.45 33.08
N GLU A 323 1.20 -9.32 31.95
CA GLU A 323 1.75 -8.75 30.71
C GLU A 323 2.48 -7.41 30.95
N CYS A 324 1.91 -6.50 31.73
CA CYS A 324 2.54 -5.22 32.06
C CYS A 324 3.84 -5.37 32.87
N GLU A 325 3.95 -6.42 33.70
CA GLU A 325 5.16 -6.69 34.49
C GLU A 325 6.26 -7.25 33.61
N ILE A 326 5.92 -8.18 32.71
CA ILE A 326 6.86 -8.72 31.72
C ILE A 326 7.41 -7.59 30.83
N HIS A 327 6.56 -6.65 30.40
CA HIS A 327 7.01 -5.48 29.66
C HIS A 327 7.96 -4.57 30.47
N GLN A 328 7.72 -4.39 31.77
CA GLN A 328 8.64 -3.66 32.64
C GLN A 328 9.97 -4.40 32.83
N MET A 329 9.95 -5.72 32.91
CA MET A 329 11.16 -6.55 32.97
C MET A 329 11.97 -6.40 31.67
N LEU A 330 11.33 -6.50 30.51
CA LEU A 330 11.96 -6.30 29.20
C LEU A 330 12.58 -4.91 29.02
N ALA A 331 11.99 -3.88 29.63
CA ALA A 331 12.52 -2.53 29.57
C ALA A 331 13.81 -2.36 30.38
N LYS A 332 14.03 -3.20 31.41
CA LYS A 332 15.15 -3.10 32.35
C LYS A 332 16.23 -4.15 32.12
N ASP A 333 15.86 -5.34 31.67
CA ASP A 333 16.75 -6.50 31.50
C ASP A 333 17.17 -6.64 30.03
N ARG A 334 18.43 -6.30 29.75
CA ARG A 334 19.02 -6.38 28.41
C ARG A 334 19.14 -7.82 27.91
N GLU A 335 19.46 -8.77 28.78
CA GLU A 335 19.63 -10.18 28.43
C GLU A 335 18.28 -10.79 28.05
N MET A 336 17.23 -10.49 28.83
CA MET A 336 15.85 -10.86 28.49
C MET A 336 15.45 -10.31 27.12
N LYS A 337 15.81 -9.07 26.82
CA LYS A 337 15.52 -8.44 25.53
C LYS A 337 16.24 -9.12 24.37
N GLU A 338 17.52 -9.48 24.53
CA GLU A 338 18.31 -10.21 23.53
C GLU A 338 17.73 -11.61 23.27
N MET A 339 17.29 -12.30 24.32
CA MET A 339 16.61 -13.61 24.23
C MET A 339 15.25 -13.54 23.53
N PHE A 340 14.45 -12.50 23.83
CA PHE A 340 13.19 -12.27 23.13
C PHE A 340 13.41 -12.00 21.63
N TYR A 341 14.53 -11.39 21.27
CA TYR A 341 14.91 -11.08 19.89
C TYR A 341 15.44 -12.30 19.12
N SER A 342 16.12 -13.24 19.81
CA SER A 342 16.63 -14.47 19.20
C SER A 342 15.59 -15.59 19.08
N TYR A 343 14.41 -15.42 19.72
CA TYR A 343 13.32 -16.39 19.71
C TYR A 343 12.81 -16.69 18.28
N ILE A 344 12.77 -17.97 17.93
CA ILE A 344 12.15 -18.46 16.69
C ILE A 344 10.64 -18.45 16.89
N ASP A 345 9.95 -17.52 16.21
CA ASP A 345 8.51 -17.37 16.32
C ASP A 345 7.75 -18.60 15.80
N ASP A 346 7.31 -19.45 16.73
CA ASP A 346 6.44 -20.61 16.53
C ASP A 346 4.98 -20.34 16.98
N GLY A 347 4.67 -19.08 17.27
CA GLY A 347 3.33 -18.64 17.66
C GLY A 347 2.31 -18.66 16.51
N PRO A 348 1.12 -18.09 16.73
CA PRO A 348 0.05 -17.99 15.73
C PRO A 348 0.46 -17.38 14.39
N ILE A 349 -0.35 -17.64 13.35
CA ILE A 349 -0.19 -16.97 12.05
C ILE A 349 -0.72 -15.54 12.12
N ASP A 350 0.17 -14.55 11.99
CA ASP A 350 -0.23 -13.19 11.62
C ASP A 350 -0.38 -13.11 10.09
N ILE A 351 -1.63 -13.16 9.61
CA ILE A 351 -1.95 -13.11 8.18
C ILE A 351 -1.41 -11.83 7.53
N ARG A 352 -1.38 -10.70 8.27
CA ARG A 352 -0.88 -9.43 7.73
C ARG A 352 0.63 -9.44 7.52
N SER A 353 1.37 -10.26 8.26
CA SER A 353 2.82 -10.43 8.06
C SER A 353 3.15 -11.01 6.68
N CYS A 354 2.25 -11.80 6.09
CA CYS A 354 2.36 -12.36 4.74
C CYS A 354 2.03 -11.35 3.62
N PHE A 355 1.46 -10.18 3.95
CA PHE A 355 1.03 -9.21 2.95
C PHE A 355 2.17 -8.29 2.51
N TYR A 356 2.69 -8.54 1.31
CA TYR A 356 3.79 -7.80 0.70
C TYR A 356 3.37 -7.10 -0.60
N GLY A 357 4.11 -6.05 -0.97
CA GLY A 357 3.95 -5.35 -2.25
C GLY A 357 4.62 -6.09 -3.42
N GLY A 358 4.88 -5.36 -4.51
CA GLY A 358 5.65 -5.87 -5.65
C GLY A 358 7.17 -5.87 -5.43
N ARG A 359 7.89 -6.59 -6.30
CA ARG A 359 9.35 -6.56 -6.37
C ARG A 359 9.79 -5.23 -6.96
N THR A 360 10.65 -4.49 -6.26
CA THR A 360 11.17 -3.21 -6.75
C THR A 360 12.62 -3.03 -6.33
N GLY A 361 13.49 -2.70 -7.28
CA GLY A 361 14.86 -2.30 -7.03
C GLY A 361 15.80 -2.60 -8.20
N PRO A 362 16.97 -1.96 -8.21
CA PRO A 362 18.03 -2.30 -9.15
C PRO A 362 18.66 -3.65 -8.79
N LEU A 363 19.11 -4.36 -9.82
CA LEU A 363 20.09 -5.45 -9.74
C LEU A 363 21.46 -5.01 -10.24
N LYS A 364 21.51 -3.87 -10.96
CA LYS A 364 22.73 -3.19 -11.38
C LYS A 364 22.52 -1.67 -11.32
N LEU A 365 23.55 -0.92 -10.94
CA LEU A 365 23.47 0.54 -10.77
C LEU A 365 23.75 1.32 -12.06
N HIS A 366 24.59 0.79 -12.95
CA HIS A 366 24.95 1.47 -14.20
C HIS A 366 25.21 0.44 -15.30
N HIS A 367 24.71 0.72 -16.50
CA HIS A 367 24.98 -0.06 -17.68
C HIS A 367 24.92 0.83 -18.93
N LYS A 368 25.96 0.74 -19.77
CA LYS A 368 26.00 1.38 -21.09
C LYS A 368 26.07 0.29 -22.15
N VAL A 369 25.23 0.41 -23.17
CA VAL A 369 25.13 -0.57 -24.26
C VAL A 369 26.48 -0.82 -24.92
N LYS A 370 26.83 -2.10 -25.09
CA LYS A 370 28.00 -2.55 -25.87
C LYS A 370 27.60 -2.87 -27.32
N ASN A 371 28.60 -3.09 -28.18
CA ASN A 371 28.34 -3.48 -29.57
C ASN A 371 27.61 -4.84 -29.63
N GLY A 372 26.49 -4.92 -30.35
CA GLY A 372 25.65 -6.12 -30.44
C GLY A 372 24.72 -6.37 -29.25
N GLU A 373 24.59 -5.41 -28.32
CA GLU A 373 23.73 -5.49 -27.13
C GLU A 373 22.61 -4.44 -27.21
N ARG A 374 21.47 -4.72 -26.57
CA ARG A 374 20.35 -3.78 -26.41
C ARG A 374 19.90 -3.72 -24.96
N ILE A 375 19.33 -2.59 -24.55
CA ILE A 375 18.55 -2.46 -23.31
C ILE A 375 17.07 -2.38 -23.68
N SER A 376 16.26 -3.24 -23.08
CA SER A 376 14.80 -3.25 -23.22
C SER A 376 14.12 -2.93 -21.90
N TYR A 377 13.02 -2.18 -21.97
CA TYR A 377 12.14 -1.87 -20.84
C TYR A 377 10.75 -2.35 -21.18
N TYR A 378 10.33 -3.44 -20.55
CA TYR A 378 8.98 -3.99 -20.73
C TYR A 378 8.11 -3.80 -19.49
N ASP A 379 6.83 -3.54 -19.73
CA ASP A 379 5.78 -3.37 -18.72
C ASP A 379 4.64 -4.37 -18.97
N VAL A 380 4.09 -4.97 -17.92
CA VAL A 380 2.96 -5.89 -18.02
C VAL A 380 1.67 -5.12 -18.21
N THR A 381 0.93 -5.41 -19.28
CA THR A 381 -0.36 -4.81 -19.55
C THR A 381 -1.38 -5.17 -18.46
N SER A 382 -1.59 -4.24 -17.53
CA SER A 382 -2.55 -4.35 -16.42
C SER A 382 -2.35 -5.62 -15.56
N LEU A 383 -1.18 -5.74 -14.93
CA LEU A 383 -0.78 -6.90 -14.11
C LEU A 383 -1.84 -7.34 -13.09
N TYR A 384 -2.31 -6.46 -12.20
CA TYR A 384 -3.27 -6.87 -11.17
C TYR A 384 -4.62 -7.32 -11.74
N PRO A 385 -5.23 -6.63 -12.71
CA PRO A 385 -6.40 -7.15 -13.43
C PRO A 385 -6.17 -8.52 -14.07
N PHE A 386 -5.01 -8.75 -14.70
CA PHE A 386 -4.65 -10.05 -15.26
C PHE A 386 -4.66 -11.16 -14.19
N ILE A 387 -3.98 -10.89 -13.07
CA ILE A 387 -3.91 -11.81 -11.93
C ILE A 387 -5.29 -12.09 -11.35
N ASN A 388 -6.14 -11.07 -11.22
CA ASN A 388 -7.50 -11.23 -10.71
C ASN A 388 -8.38 -12.12 -11.60
N VAL A 389 -8.12 -12.17 -12.91
CA VAL A 389 -8.87 -13.01 -13.87
C VAL A 389 -8.33 -14.45 -13.93
N THR A 390 -7.02 -14.62 -13.76
CA THR A 390 -6.32 -15.90 -13.98
C THR A 390 -6.03 -16.70 -12.72
N THR A 391 -6.20 -16.10 -11.54
CA THR A 391 -5.87 -16.75 -10.25
C THR A 391 -7.11 -17.26 -9.55
N ALA A 392 -7.04 -18.49 -9.04
CA ALA A 392 -8.05 -19.02 -8.11
C ALA A 392 -7.84 -18.46 -6.70
N TYR A 393 -8.88 -17.84 -6.16
CA TYR A 393 -8.85 -17.21 -4.83
C TYR A 393 -9.42 -18.16 -3.76
N PRO A 394 -8.82 -18.24 -2.56
CA PRO A 394 -9.42 -18.96 -1.44
C PRO A 394 -10.72 -18.27 -0.98
N VAL A 395 -11.75 -19.06 -0.70
CA VAL A 395 -13.08 -18.57 -0.28
C VAL A 395 -13.57 -19.28 0.98
N GLY A 396 -14.47 -18.63 1.73
CA GLY A 396 -14.90 -19.10 3.04
C GLY A 396 -13.83 -18.98 4.14
N HIS A 397 -14.03 -19.71 5.23
CA HIS A 397 -13.12 -19.75 6.38
C HIS A 397 -12.16 -20.94 6.29
N PRO A 398 -10.89 -20.80 6.72
CA PRO A 398 -9.93 -21.89 6.70
C PRO A 398 -10.12 -22.85 7.89
N THR A 399 -9.60 -24.06 7.73
CA THR A 399 -9.31 -24.97 8.83
C THR A 399 -7.93 -24.64 9.41
N VAL A 400 -7.85 -24.51 10.74
CA VAL A 400 -6.60 -24.24 11.46
C VAL A 400 -5.92 -25.54 11.86
N HIS A 401 -4.65 -25.68 11.49
CA HIS A 401 -3.80 -26.79 11.92
C HIS A 401 -2.62 -26.26 12.75
N ILE A 402 -2.50 -26.77 13.98
CA ILE A 402 -1.36 -26.52 14.89
C ILE A 402 -0.51 -27.80 14.87
N ILE A 403 0.66 -27.74 14.23
CA ILE A 403 1.45 -28.94 13.89
C ILE A 403 2.79 -28.95 14.64
N ASN A 404 3.53 -27.84 14.59
CA ASN A 404 4.85 -27.64 15.21
C ASN A 404 5.82 -28.85 15.06
N LYS A 405 6.01 -29.32 13.83
CA LYS A 405 6.78 -30.55 13.54
C LYS A 405 7.97 -30.27 12.63
N ASN A 406 9.08 -30.97 12.87
CA ASN A 406 10.21 -31.01 11.94
C ASN A 406 9.80 -31.76 10.66
N VAL A 407 10.13 -31.17 9.51
CA VAL A 407 9.84 -31.72 8.18
C VAL A 407 11.09 -31.61 7.32
N ASN A 408 11.10 -32.26 6.15
CA ASN A 408 12.16 -32.09 5.16
C ASN A 408 11.52 -31.93 3.78
N TRP A 409 10.90 -30.77 3.54
CA TRP A 409 10.29 -30.49 2.25
C TRP A 409 11.33 -29.88 1.33
N THR A 410 11.55 -30.53 0.20
CA THR A 410 12.54 -30.13 -0.81
C THR A 410 11.92 -29.94 -2.18
N THR A 411 10.69 -30.41 -2.37
CA THR A 411 9.92 -30.30 -3.61
C THR A 411 8.49 -29.85 -3.32
N PRO A 412 7.77 -29.28 -4.29
CA PRO A 412 6.36 -28.92 -4.13
C PRO A 412 5.46 -30.10 -3.73
N ALA A 413 5.80 -31.31 -4.15
CA ALA A 413 5.04 -32.52 -3.82
C ALA A 413 5.04 -32.85 -2.32
N ASP A 414 6.04 -32.37 -1.57
CA ASP A 414 6.11 -32.54 -0.12
C ASP A 414 5.08 -31.65 0.61
N ASN A 415 4.65 -30.55 -0.01
CA ASN A 415 3.61 -29.69 0.53
C ASN A 415 2.22 -30.22 0.18
N ILE A 416 1.60 -30.94 1.12
CA ILE A 416 0.24 -31.45 0.97
C ILE A 416 -0.85 -30.36 1.05
N TYR A 417 -0.51 -29.14 1.46
CA TYR A 417 -1.44 -28.02 1.65
C TYR A 417 -1.38 -27.05 0.45
N ASN A 418 -2.10 -27.39 -0.61
CA ASN A 418 -2.04 -26.67 -1.89
C ASN A 418 -2.77 -25.32 -1.91
N LEU A 419 -3.76 -25.11 -1.04
CA LEU A 419 -4.49 -23.85 -0.91
C LEU A 419 -4.46 -23.39 0.54
N ALA A 420 -3.32 -22.85 0.97
CA ALA A 420 -3.11 -22.52 2.38
C ALA A 420 -2.17 -21.34 2.62
N ILE A 421 -2.28 -20.75 3.80
CA ILE A 421 -1.24 -19.88 4.38
C ILE A 421 -0.47 -20.73 5.37
N LEU A 422 0.84 -20.82 5.20
CA LEU A 422 1.72 -21.66 6.01
C LEU A 422 2.71 -20.79 6.78
N LYS A 423 3.00 -21.21 8.02
CA LYS A 423 4.13 -20.71 8.80
C LYS A 423 5.18 -21.80 8.90
N VAL A 424 6.35 -21.55 8.32
CA VAL A 424 7.40 -22.54 8.09
C VAL A 424 8.78 -21.96 8.36
N PHE A 425 9.74 -22.79 8.78
CA PHE A 425 11.15 -22.43 8.77
C PHE A 425 11.75 -22.80 7.42
N VAL A 426 12.23 -21.81 6.67
CA VAL A 426 12.74 -21.96 5.31
C VAL A 426 14.24 -21.69 5.25
N ILE A 427 14.94 -22.48 4.45
CA ILE A 427 16.37 -22.32 4.14
C ILE A 427 16.50 -22.13 2.63
N PRO A 428 17.00 -20.97 2.15
CA PRO A 428 17.26 -20.79 0.73
C PRO A 428 18.44 -21.64 0.22
N PRO A 429 18.47 -21.99 -1.07
CA PRO A 429 19.65 -22.60 -1.68
C PRO A 429 20.83 -21.63 -1.64
N ARG A 430 22.06 -22.16 -1.71
CA ARG A 430 23.29 -21.34 -1.73
C ARG A 430 23.45 -20.52 -3.00
N LYS A 431 22.90 -21.02 -4.12
CA LYS A 431 22.91 -20.35 -5.43
C LYS A 431 21.53 -20.50 -6.05
N ILE A 432 21.01 -19.40 -6.59
CA ILE A 432 19.72 -19.31 -7.29
C ILE A 432 19.78 -18.13 -8.27
N ASP A 433 19.03 -18.22 -9.36
CA ASP A 433 18.93 -17.15 -10.35
C ASP A 433 18.28 -15.90 -9.76
N VAL A 434 17.11 -16.08 -9.11
CA VAL A 434 16.31 -15.00 -8.53
C VAL A 434 15.69 -15.47 -7.22
N PRO A 435 15.94 -14.81 -6.07
CA PRO A 435 15.35 -15.22 -4.81
C PRO A 435 13.80 -15.08 -4.79
N VAL A 436 13.14 -16.09 -4.23
CA VAL A 436 11.68 -16.29 -4.35
C VAL A 436 10.93 -15.68 -3.17
N LEU A 437 11.27 -16.09 -1.94
CA LEU A 437 10.47 -15.74 -0.77
C LEU A 437 10.79 -14.32 -0.27
N PRO A 438 9.76 -13.49 -0.03
CA PRO A 438 9.93 -12.20 0.60
C PRO A 438 10.21 -12.32 2.10
N MET A 439 10.92 -11.34 2.66
CA MET A 439 10.98 -11.11 4.09
C MET A 439 11.11 -9.64 4.44
N LYS A 440 10.76 -9.30 5.68
CA LYS A 440 11.05 -8.02 6.34
C LYS A 440 11.84 -8.29 7.60
N LEU A 441 12.83 -7.45 7.91
CA LEU A 441 13.54 -7.54 9.18
C LEU A 441 12.72 -6.86 10.28
N GLU A 442 12.91 -7.31 11.51
CA GLU A 442 12.30 -6.67 12.67
C GLU A 442 12.79 -5.22 12.77
N ASN A 443 11.85 -4.25 12.85
CA ASN A 443 12.08 -2.80 12.77
C ASN A 443 12.48 -2.23 11.39
N ASP A 444 12.44 -3.04 10.33
CA ASP A 444 12.66 -2.58 8.96
C ASP A 444 11.46 -2.89 8.06
N ALA A 445 10.86 -1.85 7.51
CA ALA A 445 9.71 -1.99 6.61
C ALA A 445 10.09 -2.40 5.18
N ARG A 446 11.38 -2.46 4.84
CA ARG A 446 11.84 -2.80 3.48
C ARG A 446 11.55 -4.26 3.16
N LEU A 447 10.99 -4.47 1.97
CA LEU A 447 10.79 -5.78 1.40
C LEU A 447 12.09 -6.29 0.78
N LEU A 448 12.62 -7.37 1.34
CA LEU A 448 13.85 -8.04 0.93
C LEU A 448 13.55 -9.40 0.29
N PHE A 449 14.41 -9.80 -0.63
CA PHE A 449 14.46 -11.12 -1.23
C PHE A 449 15.91 -11.60 -1.08
N THR A 450 16.21 -12.39 -0.06
CA THR A 450 17.59 -12.70 0.37
C THR A 450 17.82 -14.21 0.47
N LEU A 451 19.10 -14.61 0.41
CA LEU A 451 19.56 -15.97 0.63
C LEU A 451 20.13 -16.20 2.04
N CYS A 452 20.18 -15.17 2.88
CA CYS A 452 20.69 -15.23 4.25
C CYS A 452 20.08 -14.13 5.14
N ALA A 453 19.20 -14.53 6.06
CA ALA A 453 18.61 -13.62 7.03
C ALA A 453 19.65 -12.92 7.92
N LYS A 454 20.70 -13.65 8.36
CA LYS A 454 21.77 -13.08 9.18
C LYS A 454 22.59 -12.02 8.44
N CYS A 455 22.90 -12.22 7.16
CA CYS A 455 23.53 -11.18 6.33
C CYS A 455 22.64 -9.94 6.20
N ALA A 456 21.34 -10.11 5.95
CA ALA A 456 20.42 -8.99 5.86
C ALA A 456 20.38 -8.17 7.17
N LYS A 457 20.46 -8.84 8.33
CA LYS A 457 20.58 -8.18 9.65
C LYS A 457 21.93 -7.47 9.86
N MET A 458 23.02 -8.04 9.35
CA MET A 458 24.38 -7.45 9.48
C MET A 458 24.57 -6.23 8.59
N TYR A 459 23.91 -6.17 7.43
CA TYR A 459 24.00 -5.08 6.47
C TYR A 459 22.65 -4.38 6.28
N PRO A 460 22.09 -3.78 7.34
CA PRO A 460 20.76 -3.20 7.30
C PRO A 460 20.68 -1.98 6.37
N GLU A 461 21.77 -1.33 5.97
CA GLU A 461 21.72 -0.25 4.96
C GLU A 461 22.28 -0.67 3.60
N GLY A 462 22.57 -1.96 3.43
CA GLY A 462 23.39 -2.46 2.33
C GLY A 462 24.87 -2.15 2.55
N GLY A 463 25.63 -2.09 1.47
CA GLY A 463 27.06 -1.76 1.51
C GLY A 463 27.68 -1.76 0.12
N VAL A 464 28.94 -1.28 0.06
CA VAL A 464 29.78 -1.30 -1.14
C VAL A 464 31.01 -2.13 -0.81
N ILE A 465 31.05 -3.38 -1.28
CA ILE A 465 32.06 -4.37 -0.90
C ILE A 465 32.37 -5.25 -2.12
N GLU A 466 33.61 -5.20 -2.61
CA GLU A 466 34.06 -5.92 -3.81
C GLU A 466 34.01 -7.45 -3.62
N ASP A 467 34.61 -7.94 -2.54
CA ASP A 467 34.77 -9.37 -2.26
C ASP A 467 33.73 -9.91 -1.28
N TYR A 468 32.49 -9.39 -1.34
CA TYR A 468 31.43 -9.81 -0.43
C TYR A 468 31.08 -11.30 -0.62
N ARG A 469 31.24 -12.08 0.46
CA ARG A 469 30.88 -13.50 0.51
C ARG A 469 30.27 -13.86 1.86
N CYS A 470 29.24 -14.69 1.83
CA CYS A 470 28.54 -15.18 3.00
C CYS A 470 29.18 -16.46 3.53
N SER A 471 29.63 -16.43 4.79
CA SER A 471 30.20 -17.58 5.49
C SER A 471 29.23 -18.30 6.43
N HIS A 472 27.97 -17.86 6.51
CA HIS A 472 26.99 -18.39 7.46
C HIS A 472 26.53 -19.83 7.14
N SER A 473 26.12 -20.55 8.19
CA SER A 473 25.54 -21.90 8.09
C SER A 473 24.14 -21.88 7.46
N ASN A 474 23.59 -23.05 7.12
CA ASN A 474 22.24 -23.13 6.54
C ASN A 474 21.16 -22.67 7.54
N GLU A 475 21.32 -23.00 8.82
CA GLU A 475 20.42 -22.60 9.90
C GLU A 475 20.46 -21.08 10.11
N GLU A 476 21.65 -20.48 10.10
CA GLU A 476 21.82 -19.02 10.24
C GLU A 476 21.26 -18.24 9.03
N ARG A 477 21.23 -18.88 7.86
CA ARG A 477 20.68 -18.30 6.63
C ARG A 477 19.15 -18.33 6.61
N GLY A 478 18.54 -19.33 7.24
CA GLY A 478 17.10 -19.53 7.26
C GLY A 478 16.34 -18.56 8.15
N TRP A 479 15.01 -18.55 8.00
CA TRP A 479 14.10 -17.75 8.84
C TRP A 479 12.71 -18.39 8.90
N VAL A 480 11.89 -17.92 9.84
CA VAL A 480 10.45 -18.24 9.87
C VAL A 480 9.73 -17.38 8.83
N SER A 481 9.19 -18.02 7.82
CA SER A 481 8.37 -17.40 6.78
C SER A 481 6.89 -17.72 7.02
N THR A 482 6.05 -16.69 7.00
CA THR A 482 4.61 -16.85 6.79
C THR A 482 4.32 -16.50 5.34
N CYS A 483 3.91 -17.49 4.54
CA CYS A 483 3.74 -17.37 3.10
C CYS A 483 2.51 -18.14 2.58
N THR A 484 2.07 -17.79 1.38
CA THR A 484 1.05 -18.56 0.66
C THR A 484 1.64 -19.86 0.14
N SER A 485 0.79 -20.87 -0.07
CA SER A 485 1.17 -22.09 -0.79
C SER A 485 1.69 -21.78 -2.20
N LEU A 486 1.18 -20.73 -2.86
CA LEU A 486 1.66 -20.27 -4.17
C LEU A 486 3.15 -19.95 -4.16
N GLU A 487 3.59 -19.09 -3.23
CA GLU A 487 5.00 -18.67 -3.13
C GLU A 487 5.88 -19.78 -2.58
N LEU A 488 5.39 -20.57 -1.63
CA LEU A 488 6.15 -21.67 -1.04
C LEU A 488 6.45 -22.75 -2.09
N ASN A 489 5.47 -23.12 -2.91
CA ASN A 489 5.67 -24.14 -3.95
C ASN A 489 6.70 -23.67 -4.98
N VAL A 490 6.63 -22.42 -5.44
CA VAL A 490 7.65 -21.86 -6.35
C VAL A 490 9.03 -21.80 -5.67
N ALA A 491 9.10 -21.55 -4.37
CA ALA A 491 10.37 -21.57 -3.65
C ALA A 491 10.98 -22.98 -3.61
N LEU A 492 10.16 -24.01 -3.35
CA LEU A 492 10.59 -25.41 -3.35
C LEU A 492 11.08 -25.85 -4.74
N GLU A 493 10.41 -25.45 -5.83
CA GLU A 493 10.88 -25.69 -7.21
C GLU A 493 12.28 -25.11 -7.46
N GLU A 494 12.60 -24.00 -6.80
CA GLU A 494 13.85 -23.26 -6.97
C GLU A 494 14.90 -23.65 -5.90
N GLY A 495 14.69 -24.77 -5.20
CA GLY A 495 15.68 -25.39 -4.31
C GLY A 495 15.67 -24.89 -2.86
N TYR A 496 14.61 -24.21 -2.41
CA TYR A 496 14.43 -23.93 -0.99
C TYR A 496 14.11 -25.23 -0.23
N THR A 497 14.48 -25.28 1.05
CA THR A 497 14.16 -26.40 1.94
C THR A 497 13.34 -25.91 3.11
N VAL A 498 12.27 -26.64 3.46
CA VAL A 498 11.53 -26.43 4.72
C VAL A 498 11.99 -27.46 5.73
N THR A 499 12.49 -27.00 6.88
CA THR A 499 12.95 -27.89 7.97
C THR A 499 11.95 -28.01 9.12
N LYS A 500 10.99 -27.07 9.21
CA LYS A 500 9.96 -27.08 10.26
C LYS A 500 8.65 -26.47 9.78
N LEU A 501 7.54 -27.13 10.09
CA LEU A 501 6.18 -26.67 9.85
C LEU A 501 5.52 -26.32 11.18
N PHE A 502 5.15 -25.05 11.36
CA PHE A 502 4.56 -24.56 12.60
C PHE A 502 3.03 -24.66 12.56
N ARG A 503 2.40 -23.96 11.63
CA ARG A 503 0.94 -23.80 11.53
C ARG A 503 0.50 -23.70 10.08
N VAL A 504 -0.75 -24.09 9.82
CA VAL A 504 -1.39 -24.01 8.50
C VAL A 504 -2.81 -23.49 8.64
N LEU A 505 -3.16 -22.51 7.78
CA LEU A 505 -4.54 -22.11 7.52
C LEU A 505 -4.93 -22.67 6.15
N GLU A 506 -5.62 -23.80 6.14
CA GLU A 506 -6.00 -24.52 4.94
C GLU A 506 -7.40 -24.13 4.48
N TYR A 507 -7.55 -23.78 3.20
CA TYR A 507 -8.84 -23.49 2.58
C TYR A 507 -9.29 -24.69 1.75
N ASN A 508 -10.52 -25.13 1.97
CA ASN A 508 -11.11 -26.26 1.25
C ASN A 508 -11.82 -25.86 -0.06
N LYS A 509 -11.97 -24.56 -0.31
CA LYS A 509 -12.71 -24.01 -1.46
C LYS A 509 -11.93 -22.87 -2.09
N SER A 510 -11.99 -22.80 -3.42
CA SER A 510 -11.50 -21.66 -4.20
C SER A 510 -12.52 -21.23 -5.26
N ASP A 511 -12.36 -20.01 -5.77
CA ASP A 511 -13.13 -19.47 -6.90
C ASP A 511 -12.17 -18.80 -7.90
N SER A 512 -12.12 -19.32 -9.13
CA SER A 512 -11.32 -18.77 -10.25
C SER A 512 -12.04 -17.69 -11.04
N GLU A 513 -13.33 -17.49 -10.82
CA GLU A 513 -14.19 -16.54 -11.53
C GLU A 513 -14.56 -15.33 -10.68
N LEU A 514 -14.15 -15.29 -9.40
CA LEU A 514 -14.51 -14.27 -8.41
C LEU A 514 -14.47 -12.83 -8.94
N PHE A 515 -13.42 -12.47 -9.68
CA PHE A 515 -13.25 -11.12 -10.23
C PHE A 515 -13.51 -11.03 -11.73
N GLN A 516 -13.70 -12.15 -12.44
CA GLN A 516 -13.79 -12.16 -13.90
C GLN A 516 -14.88 -11.22 -14.43
N PRO A 517 -16.14 -11.25 -13.93
CA PRO A 517 -17.19 -10.36 -14.42
C PRO A 517 -16.88 -8.88 -14.19
N TYR A 518 -16.32 -8.54 -13.02
CA TYR A 518 -15.95 -7.16 -12.68
C TYR A 518 -14.81 -6.65 -13.56
N ILE A 519 -13.76 -7.47 -13.76
CA ILE A 519 -12.63 -7.08 -14.59
C ILE A 519 -13.03 -7.00 -16.05
N ALA A 520 -13.87 -7.91 -16.55
CA ALA A 520 -14.34 -7.88 -17.93
C ALA A 520 -15.13 -6.61 -18.26
N GLU A 521 -16.02 -6.18 -17.36
CA GLU A 521 -16.78 -4.92 -17.47
C GLU A 521 -15.86 -3.71 -17.65
N PHE A 522 -14.95 -3.47 -16.70
CA PHE A 522 -14.09 -2.28 -16.75
C PHE A 522 -12.92 -2.39 -17.73
N MET A 523 -12.49 -3.61 -18.10
CA MET A 523 -11.54 -3.75 -19.21
C MET A 523 -12.20 -3.43 -20.54
N ALA A 524 -13.44 -3.83 -20.77
CA ALA A 524 -14.17 -3.47 -21.98
C ALA A 524 -14.22 -1.94 -22.12
N GLU A 525 -14.61 -1.22 -21.05
CA GLU A 525 -14.62 0.25 -21.04
C GLU A 525 -13.24 0.86 -21.30
N LYS A 526 -12.19 0.29 -20.69
CA LYS A 526 -10.81 0.75 -20.90
C LYS A 526 -10.35 0.53 -22.34
N ILE A 527 -10.70 -0.59 -22.97
CA ILE A 527 -10.35 -0.90 -24.36
C ILE A 527 -11.15 -0.01 -25.32
N HIS A 528 -12.47 0.09 -25.14
CA HIS A 528 -13.33 1.02 -25.90
C HIS A 528 -12.78 2.44 -25.90
N SER A 529 -12.41 2.92 -24.71
CA SER A 529 -11.86 4.26 -24.52
C SER A 529 -10.40 4.41 -24.98
N SER A 530 -9.70 3.31 -25.28
CA SER A 530 -8.36 3.38 -25.89
C SER A 530 -8.44 3.47 -27.41
N GLY A 531 -9.48 2.90 -28.01
CA GLY A 531 -9.57 2.68 -29.45
C GLY A 531 -8.64 1.56 -29.91
N PHE A 532 -8.68 1.28 -31.21
CA PHE A 532 -7.75 0.32 -31.83
C PHE A 532 -6.34 0.89 -31.91
N ASP A 533 -5.36 0.00 -31.79
CA ASP A 533 -3.96 0.35 -32.03
C ASP A 533 -3.77 0.80 -33.47
N SER A 534 -2.86 1.76 -33.71
CA SER A 534 -2.61 2.29 -35.06
C SER A 534 -2.19 1.23 -36.08
N ASN A 535 -1.65 0.10 -35.65
CA ASN A 535 -1.20 -0.97 -36.54
C ASN A 535 -2.36 -1.87 -37.04
N ILE A 536 -3.48 -1.91 -36.30
CA ILE A 536 -4.65 -2.73 -36.65
C ILE A 536 -5.87 -1.90 -37.03
N LYS A 537 -5.87 -0.61 -36.67
CA LYS A 537 -6.97 0.30 -36.93
C LYS A 537 -7.28 0.34 -38.43
N ASP A 538 -8.56 0.27 -38.75
CA ASP A 538 -9.10 0.27 -40.12
C ASP A 538 -8.79 -1.03 -40.91
N ASN A 539 -8.14 -2.03 -40.28
CA ASN A 539 -8.01 -3.39 -40.80
C ASN A 539 -9.05 -4.31 -40.12
N ILE A 540 -10.18 -4.52 -40.80
CA ILE A 540 -11.34 -5.25 -40.27
C ILE A 540 -10.98 -6.66 -39.77
N GLU A 541 -10.12 -7.40 -40.49
CA GLU A 541 -9.75 -8.76 -40.12
C GLU A 541 -8.94 -8.80 -38.82
N GLU A 542 -7.96 -7.90 -38.67
CA GLU A 542 -7.15 -7.79 -37.46
C GLU A 542 -7.96 -7.21 -36.28
N GLU A 543 -8.90 -6.29 -36.54
CA GLU A 543 -9.85 -5.81 -35.55
C GLU A 543 -10.77 -6.94 -35.03
N ASP A 544 -11.34 -7.75 -35.94
CA ASP A 544 -12.19 -8.89 -35.57
C ASP A 544 -11.41 -9.95 -34.80
N LYS A 545 -10.20 -10.25 -35.24
CA LYS A 545 -9.29 -11.13 -34.51
C LYS A 545 -9.02 -10.61 -33.09
N PHE A 546 -8.71 -9.32 -32.93
CA PHE A 546 -8.50 -8.73 -31.62
C PHE A 546 -9.74 -8.81 -30.72
N ILE A 547 -10.94 -8.53 -31.26
CA ILE A 547 -12.21 -8.63 -30.54
C ILE A 547 -12.48 -10.06 -30.09
N ASN A 548 -12.31 -11.03 -30.99
CA ASN A 548 -12.54 -12.44 -30.70
C ASN A 548 -11.57 -12.95 -29.63
N GLU A 549 -10.28 -12.61 -29.74
CA GLU A 549 -9.27 -12.98 -28.75
C GLU A 549 -9.56 -12.40 -27.36
N CYS A 550 -10.08 -11.17 -27.26
CA CYS A 550 -10.50 -10.57 -25.99
C CYS A 550 -11.62 -11.37 -25.31
N ASN A 551 -12.58 -11.84 -26.09
CA ASN A 551 -13.71 -12.62 -25.59
C ASN A 551 -13.30 -14.06 -25.25
N GLU A 552 -12.57 -14.75 -26.14
CA GLU A 552 -12.16 -16.14 -25.94
C GLU A 552 -11.19 -16.31 -24.78
N LYS A 553 -10.21 -15.40 -24.62
CA LYS A 553 -9.17 -15.52 -23.60
C LYS A 553 -9.63 -15.02 -22.22
N PHE A 554 -10.47 -13.98 -22.18
CA PHE A 554 -10.76 -13.26 -20.94
C PHE A 554 -12.25 -12.96 -20.70
N GLY A 555 -13.15 -13.40 -21.59
CA GLY A 555 -14.58 -13.09 -21.50
C GLY A 555 -14.91 -11.61 -21.69
N ILE A 556 -14.00 -10.82 -22.28
CA ILE A 556 -14.18 -9.38 -22.47
C ILE A 556 -14.93 -9.14 -23.77
N LYS A 557 -16.16 -8.64 -23.67
CA LYS A 557 -17.00 -8.32 -24.83
C LYS A 557 -16.69 -6.92 -25.35
N ILE A 558 -16.14 -6.85 -26.55
CA ILE A 558 -15.81 -5.59 -27.22
C ILE A 558 -16.82 -5.28 -28.32
N GLU A 559 -17.37 -4.06 -28.33
CA GLU A 559 -18.25 -3.56 -29.36
C GLU A 559 -17.48 -2.54 -30.23
N ARG A 560 -17.33 -2.84 -31.52
CA ARG A 560 -16.58 -1.99 -32.47
C ARG A 560 -17.09 -0.54 -32.49
N SER A 561 -18.41 -0.35 -32.41
CA SER A 561 -19.06 0.98 -32.40
C SER A 561 -18.66 1.87 -31.21
N LYS A 562 -18.15 1.29 -30.12
CA LYS A 562 -17.72 1.99 -28.91
C LYS A 562 -16.21 2.29 -28.89
N MET A 563 -15.44 1.83 -29.88
CA MET A 563 -13.97 1.97 -29.95
C MET A 563 -13.51 3.38 -30.31
N ASN A 564 -13.83 4.34 -29.44
CA ASN A 564 -13.52 5.76 -29.62
C ASN A 564 -12.51 6.22 -28.55
N PRO A 565 -11.30 6.68 -28.94
CA PRO A 565 -10.30 7.15 -28.00
C PRO A 565 -10.84 8.27 -27.09
N ASN A 566 -10.86 8.01 -25.78
CA ASN A 566 -11.21 8.97 -24.75
C ASN A 566 -10.29 8.78 -23.53
N LYS A 567 -9.37 9.72 -23.35
CA LYS A 567 -8.31 9.63 -22.32
C LYS A 567 -8.89 9.63 -20.89
N GLY A 568 -9.97 10.36 -20.65
CA GLY A 568 -10.57 10.46 -19.32
C GLY A 568 -11.32 9.21 -18.92
N ARG A 569 -12.23 8.72 -19.77
CA ARG A 569 -12.93 7.45 -19.55
C ARG A 569 -11.96 6.29 -19.38
N ARG A 570 -10.91 6.22 -20.21
CA ARG A 570 -9.82 5.25 -20.04
C ARG A 570 -9.18 5.34 -18.65
N THR A 571 -8.95 6.55 -18.15
CA THR A 571 -8.37 6.77 -16.82
C THR A 571 -9.33 6.32 -15.72
N GLN A 572 -10.63 6.62 -15.83
CA GLN A 572 -11.65 6.15 -14.88
C GLN A 572 -11.74 4.63 -14.83
N ALA A 573 -11.87 3.97 -15.99
CA ALA A 573 -11.92 2.51 -16.07
C ALA A 573 -10.65 1.88 -15.46
N LYS A 574 -9.46 2.46 -15.72
CA LYS A 574 -8.20 2.05 -15.07
C LYS A 574 -8.24 2.22 -13.55
N LEU A 575 -8.88 3.28 -13.03
CA LEU A 575 -9.07 3.44 -11.59
C LEU A 575 -9.97 2.34 -11.02
N MET A 576 -11.07 1.98 -11.69
CA MET A 576 -11.97 0.92 -11.22
C MET A 576 -11.25 -0.43 -11.13
N LEU A 577 -10.46 -0.76 -12.16
CA LEU A 577 -9.66 -1.98 -12.22
C LEU A 577 -8.61 -2.08 -11.08
N ASN A 578 -7.95 -0.98 -10.76
CA ASN A 578 -6.80 -0.99 -9.83
C ASN A 578 -7.17 -0.74 -8.36
N ASN A 579 -8.34 -0.16 -8.05
CA ASN A 579 -8.69 0.23 -6.69
C ASN A 579 -9.52 -0.82 -5.93
N LEU A 580 -10.12 -1.79 -6.61
CA LEU A 580 -10.97 -2.81 -5.96
C LEU A 580 -10.17 -3.73 -5.02
N TRP A 581 -9.20 -4.47 -5.57
CA TRP A 581 -8.51 -5.53 -4.83
C TRP A 581 -7.76 -5.00 -3.59
N GLY A 582 -7.19 -3.80 -3.69
CA GLY A 582 -6.48 -3.15 -2.58
C GLY A 582 -7.40 -2.77 -1.43
N ARG A 583 -8.70 -2.54 -1.69
CA ARG A 583 -9.70 -2.20 -0.67
C ARG A 583 -10.03 -3.38 0.25
N PHE A 584 -9.75 -4.62 -0.13
CA PHE A 584 -9.88 -5.77 0.77
C PHE A 584 -8.83 -5.78 1.90
N SER A 585 -7.69 -5.08 1.72
CA SER A 585 -6.61 -5.00 2.71
C SER A 585 -6.74 -3.85 3.72
N LEU A 586 -7.94 -3.26 3.86
CA LEU A 586 -8.20 -2.18 4.81
C LEU A 586 -7.64 -2.51 6.18
N ARG A 587 -6.94 -1.54 6.79
CA ARG A 587 -6.48 -1.68 8.17
C ARG A 587 -7.66 -1.37 9.09
N ASN A 588 -7.96 -2.28 9.99
CA ASN A 588 -8.98 -2.07 11.02
C ASN A 588 -8.40 -1.33 12.25
N PHE A 589 -7.07 -1.21 12.35
CA PHE A 589 -6.36 -0.64 13.50
C PHE A 589 -5.25 0.36 13.14
N GLY A 590 -4.84 1.15 14.15
CA GLY A 590 -3.79 2.16 14.01
C GLY A 590 -4.19 3.35 13.15
N LEU A 591 -5.49 3.60 13.00
CA LEU A 591 -6.04 4.76 12.31
C LEU A 591 -6.47 5.80 13.35
N SER A 592 -5.84 6.98 13.29
CA SER A 592 -6.22 8.10 14.14
C SER A 592 -7.60 8.63 13.77
N GLN A 593 -8.46 8.75 14.78
CA GLN A 593 -9.76 9.40 14.76
C GLN A 593 -9.66 10.72 15.52
N CYS A 594 -10.67 11.58 15.34
CA CYS A 594 -10.71 12.87 16.02
C CYS A 594 -12.12 13.21 16.49
N LEU A 595 -12.20 13.79 17.68
CA LEU A 595 -13.37 14.47 18.20
C LEU A 595 -13.05 15.96 18.32
N ILE A 596 -13.94 16.82 17.84
CA ILE A 596 -13.92 18.26 18.14
C ILE A 596 -15.06 18.49 19.12
N THR A 597 -14.76 19.08 20.27
CA THR A 597 -15.75 19.27 21.34
C THR A 597 -15.43 20.51 22.16
N ASP A 598 -16.48 21.12 22.69
CA ASP A 598 -16.52 22.18 23.69
C ASP A 598 -17.11 21.70 25.02
N ASP A 599 -17.46 20.41 25.10
CA ASP A 599 -18.15 19.78 26.24
C ASP A 599 -17.14 19.11 27.21
N PRO A 600 -17.01 19.61 28.45
CA PRO A 600 -16.12 19.01 29.46
C PRO A 600 -16.47 17.57 29.83
N GLU A 601 -17.75 17.16 29.75
CA GLU A 601 -18.17 15.79 30.06
C GLU A 601 -17.68 14.83 28.98
N GLN A 602 -17.81 15.21 27.70
CA GLN A 602 -17.21 14.46 26.60
C GLN A 602 -15.69 14.38 26.70
N TYR A 603 -15.02 15.48 27.06
CA TYR A 603 -13.58 15.47 27.28
C TYR A 603 -13.19 14.42 28.33
N GLN A 604 -13.82 14.46 29.51
CA GLN A 604 -13.53 13.54 30.60
C GLN A 604 -13.80 12.08 30.17
N LYS A 605 -14.90 11.83 29.47
CA LYS A 605 -15.24 10.50 28.95
C LYS A 605 -14.15 9.92 28.05
N PHE A 606 -13.53 10.74 27.19
CA PHE A 606 -12.45 10.26 26.31
C PHE A 606 -11.12 10.05 27.04
N ILE A 607 -10.84 10.85 28.08
CA ILE A 607 -9.65 10.67 28.93
C ILE A 607 -9.73 9.36 29.72
N ASP A 608 -10.92 9.01 30.18
CA ASP A 608 -11.14 7.81 31.00
C ASP A 608 -11.35 6.53 30.16
N ASP A 609 -11.63 6.65 28.86
CA ASP A 609 -11.89 5.51 27.97
C ASP A 609 -10.63 4.69 27.68
N LYS A 610 -10.55 3.50 28.31
CA LYS A 610 -9.44 2.56 28.15
C LYS A 610 -9.43 1.82 26.81
N SER A 611 -10.51 1.89 26.03
CA SER A 611 -10.57 1.28 24.69
C SER A 611 -9.82 2.09 23.64
N ILE A 612 -9.42 3.31 23.98
CA ILE A 612 -8.69 4.22 23.10
C ILE A 612 -7.36 4.65 23.71
N GLN A 613 -6.47 5.12 22.84
CA GLN A 613 -5.24 5.79 23.18
C GLN A 613 -5.30 7.20 22.61
N ILE A 614 -5.33 8.21 23.48
CA ILE A 614 -5.22 9.62 23.06
C ILE A 614 -3.81 9.86 22.52
N THR A 615 -3.75 10.43 21.32
CA THR A 615 -2.50 10.76 20.63
C THR A 615 -2.16 12.24 20.70
N SER A 616 -3.17 13.12 20.68
CA SER A 616 -2.98 14.56 20.92
C SER A 616 -4.27 15.21 21.42
N ILE A 617 -4.10 16.31 22.16
CA ILE A 617 -5.16 17.25 22.50
C ILE A 617 -4.70 18.61 22.00
N ASP A 618 -5.48 19.19 21.11
CA ASP A 618 -5.13 20.40 20.38
C ASP A 618 -6.21 21.47 20.64
N GLU A 619 -5.84 22.58 21.25
CA GLU A 619 -6.73 23.74 21.40
C GLU A 619 -6.95 24.40 20.04
N LEU A 620 -8.21 24.44 19.58
CA LEU A 620 -8.61 25.08 18.32
C LEU A 620 -9.10 26.51 18.54
N SER A 621 -9.75 26.74 19.68
CA SER A 621 -10.11 28.05 20.25
C SER A 621 -10.13 27.92 21.79
N PRO A 622 -10.26 29.03 22.55
CA PRO A 622 -10.30 28.96 24.01
C PRO A 622 -11.40 28.04 24.60
N GLU A 623 -12.45 27.77 23.83
CA GLU A 623 -13.59 26.94 24.25
C GLU A 623 -13.67 25.60 23.49
N ILE A 624 -12.94 25.43 22.38
CA ILE A 624 -13.05 24.25 21.52
C ILE A 624 -11.70 23.54 21.44
N ILE A 625 -11.72 22.25 21.75
CA ILE A 625 -10.57 21.35 21.64
C ILE A 625 -10.79 20.29 20.58
N MET A 626 -9.70 19.79 20.03
CA MET A 626 -9.66 18.60 19.19
C MET A 626 -8.86 17.50 19.89
N ILE A 627 -9.53 16.39 20.19
CA ILE A 627 -8.92 15.18 20.75
C ILE A 627 -8.65 14.23 19.59
N ALA A 628 -7.38 13.93 19.32
CA ALA A 628 -7.00 12.85 18.42
C ALA A 628 -6.72 11.58 19.23
N TYR A 629 -7.25 10.45 18.76
CA TYR A 629 -7.13 9.16 19.45
C TYR A 629 -7.07 7.99 18.46
N MET A 630 -6.64 6.82 18.93
CA MET A 630 -6.68 5.55 18.20
C MET A 630 -7.38 4.51 19.05
N LYS A 631 -8.20 3.63 18.45
CA LYS A 631 -8.76 2.47 19.17
C LYS A 631 -7.63 1.47 19.45
N ASN A 632 -7.54 0.97 20.68
CA ASN A 632 -6.59 -0.08 21.07
C ASN A 632 -6.89 -1.36 20.30
N LYS A 633 -5.84 -2.12 19.93
CA LYS A 633 -5.97 -3.27 19.00
C LYS A 633 -6.97 -4.30 19.51
N GLU A 634 -7.04 -4.45 20.83
CA GLU A 634 -7.88 -5.40 21.53
C GLU A 634 -9.36 -5.03 21.42
N TRP A 635 -9.75 -3.76 21.27
CA TRP A 635 -11.16 -3.34 21.17
C TRP A 635 -11.65 -3.18 19.71
N ILE A 636 -10.88 -3.61 18.73
CA ILE A 636 -11.20 -3.34 17.32
C ILE A 636 -12.19 -4.37 16.77
N GLU A 637 -13.16 -3.84 16.04
CA GLU A 637 -14.15 -4.60 15.30
C GLU A 637 -13.69 -4.72 13.84
N GLU A 638 -13.92 -5.90 13.26
CA GLU A 638 -13.62 -6.15 11.86
C GLU A 638 -14.51 -5.29 10.95
N HIS A 639 -13.88 -4.59 10.00
CA HIS A 639 -14.64 -3.89 8.98
C HIS A 639 -15.33 -4.88 8.04
N GLU A 640 -16.60 -4.62 7.71
CA GLU A 640 -17.48 -5.43 6.85
C GLU A 640 -17.00 -5.72 5.41
N CYS A 641 -15.86 -5.16 5.00
CA CYS A 641 -15.28 -5.32 3.66
C CYS A 641 -13.82 -5.78 3.73
N SER A 642 -13.28 -6.06 4.91
CA SER A 642 -11.89 -6.44 5.10
C SER A 642 -11.73 -7.95 4.88
N ASN A 643 -10.91 -8.31 3.92
CA ASN A 643 -10.44 -9.68 3.72
C ASN A 643 -9.02 -9.61 3.13
N ILE A 644 -8.03 -9.52 4.00
CA ILE A 644 -6.64 -9.39 3.57
C ILE A 644 -6.14 -10.59 2.75
N VAL A 645 -6.77 -11.76 2.90
CA VAL A 645 -6.38 -12.99 2.18
C VAL A 645 -6.53 -12.80 0.68
N ILE A 646 -7.55 -12.07 0.23
CA ILE A 646 -7.70 -11.70 -1.18
C ILE A 646 -6.50 -10.87 -1.67
N SER A 647 -6.19 -9.77 -0.98
CA SER A 647 -5.10 -8.88 -1.41
C SER A 647 -3.71 -9.54 -1.36
N LEU A 648 -3.47 -10.41 -0.36
CA LEU A 648 -2.21 -11.14 -0.29
C LEU A 648 -2.11 -12.20 -1.39
N TRP A 649 -3.21 -12.88 -1.76
CA TRP A 649 -3.22 -13.81 -2.91
C TRP A 649 -2.92 -13.08 -4.22
N THR A 650 -3.61 -11.96 -4.47
CA THR A 650 -3.38 -11.11 -5.65
C THR A 650 -1.91 -10.68 -5.75
N THR A 651 -1.33 -10.19 -4.66
CA THR A 651 0.08 -9.73 -4.68
C THR A 651 1.08 -10.88 -4.76
N SER A 652 0.80 -12.03 -4.16
CA SER A 652 1.59 -13.25 -4.27
C SER A 652 1.68 -13.73 -5.72
N ALA A 653 0.54 -13.89 -6.38
CA ALA A 653 0.48 -14.30 -7.78
C ALA A 653 1.13 -13.27 -8.72
N ALA A 654 0.91 -11.97 -8.49
CA ALA A 654 1.57 -10.90 -9.24
C ALA A 654 3.10 -10.94 -9.12
N ARG A 655 3.61 -11.18 -7.90
CA ARG A 655 5.04 -11.34 -7.64
C ARG A 655 5.61 -12.55 -8.39
N ILE A 656 4.91 -13.68 -8.40
CA ILE A 656 5.32 -14.89 -9.13
C ILE A 656 5.36 -14.63 -10.63
N HIS A 657 4.37 -13.92 -11.19
CA HIS A 657 4.36 -13.58 -12.62
C HIS A 657 5.61 -12.79 -13.03
N LEU A 658 5.97 -11.75 -12.28
CA LEU A 658 7.21 -11.00 -12.53
C LEU A 658 8.47 -11.87 -12.28
N LEU A 659 8.47 -12.73 -11.25
CA LEU A 659 9.57 -13.66 -10.98
C LEU A 659 9.85 -14.58 -12.16
N ARG A 660 8.80 -15.14 -12.80
CA ARG A 660 8.97 -16.01 -13.97
C ARG A 660 9.61 -15.26 -15.14
N ALA A 661 9.19 -14.01 -15.39
CA ALA A 661 9.83 -13.18 -16.41
C ALA A 661 11.30 -12.87 -16.07
N MET A 662 11.60 -12.57 -14.80
CA MET A 662 12.97 -12.37 -14.34
C MET A 662 13.84 -13.63 -14.56
N GLN A 663 13.33 -14.80 -14.19
CA GLN A 663 14.02 -16.07 -14.39
C GLN A 663 14.25 -16.37 -15.88
N GLN A 664 13.25 -16.13 -16.72
CA GLN A 664 13.37 -16.30 -18.17
C GLN A 664 14.49 -15.42 -18.74
N VAL A 665 14.58 -14.17 -18.30
CA VAL A 665 15.69 -13.27 -18.71
C VAL A 665 17.03 -13.80 -18.22
N VAL A 666 17.20 -14.11 -16.93
CA VAL A 666 18.51 -14.54 -16.38
C VAL A 666 18.98 -15.88 -16.94
N ARG A 667 18.03 -16.78 -17.29
CA ARG A 667 18.32 -18.09 -17.88
C ARG A 667 18.59 -18.03 -19.39
N THR A 668 18.27 -16.91 -20.05
CA THR A 668 18.56 -16.74 -21.47
C THR A 668 20.00 -16.28 -21.65
N GLU A 669 20.75 -16.96 -22.51
CA GLU A 669 22.17 -16.67 -22.74
C GLU A 669 22.38 -15.22 -23.21
N GLY A 670 23.39 -14.56 -22.64
CA GLY A 670 23.74 -13.17 -22.95
C GLY A 670 22.80 -12.10 -22.37
N CYS A 671 21.75 -12.49 -21.64
CA CYS A 671 20.80 -11.54 -21.04
C CYS A 671 21.15 -11.21 -19.57
N ASN A 672 20.93 -9.97 -19.15
CA ASN A 672 21.18 -9.54 -17.77
C ASN A 672 20.06 -8.63 -17.23
N LEU A 673 19.57 -8.91 -16.03
CA LEU A 673 18.61 -8.04 -15.36
C LEU A 673 19.28 -6.76 -14.83
N LEU A 674 18.65 -5.62 -15.07
CA LEU A 674 19.11 -4.32 -14.58
C LEU A 674 18.21 -3.78 -13.45
N TYR A 675 16.89 -3.86 -13.61
CA TYR A 675 15.93 -3.25 -12.71
C TYR A 675 14.55 -3.91 -12.78
N THR A 676 13.81 -3.85 -11.67
CA THR A 676 12.38 -4.22 -11.62
C THR A 676 11.57 -3.21 -10.82
N ASP A 677 10.30 -2.99 -11.19
CA ASP A 677 9.31 -2.28 -10.37
C ASP A 677 7.90 -2.82 -10.62
N THR A 678 7.45 -3.72 -9.73
CA THR A 678 6.12 -4.33 -9.64
C THR A 678 5.65 -5.09 -10.88
N ASP A 679 5.45 -4.40 -11.98
CA ASP A 679 4.93 -4.83 -13.28
C ASP A 679 5.90 -4.56 -14.43
N SER A 680 7.07 -3.97 -14.14
CA SER A 680 8.08 -3.66 -15.16
C SER A 680 9.44 -4.31 -14.91
N ILE A 681 10.16 -4.53 -16.01
CA ILE A 681 11.50 -5.11 -16.05
C ILE A 681 12.38 -4.36 -17.04
N ILE A 682 13.61 -4.05 -16.64
CA ILE A 682 14.66 -3.49 -17.50
C ILE A 682 15.80 -4.49 -17.52
N PHE A 683 16.25 -4.86 -18.71
CA PHE A 683 17.30 -5.87 -18.89
C PHE A 683 18.10 -5.61 -20.16
N THR A 684 19.30 -6.20 -20.23
CA THR A 684 20.10 -6.24 -21.45
C THR A 684 19.98 -7.58 -22.13
N HIS A 685 20.11 -7.60 -23.45
CA HIS A 685 20.07 -8.81 -24.27
C HIS A 685 20.84 -8.58 -25.59
N PRO A 686 21.33 -9.65 -26.25
CA PRO A 686 21.93 -9.55 -27.58
C PRO A 686 20.93 -9.06 -28.64
N ASP A 687 21.44 -8.45 -29.71
CA ASP A 687 20.65 -8.12 -30.90
C ASP A 687 19.96 -9.38 -31.47
N GLY A 688 18.66 -9.25 -31.79
CA GLY A 688 17.85 -10.34 -32.32
C GLY A 688 17.40 -11.39 -31.28
N VAL A 689 17.89 -11.34 -30.05
CA VAL A 689 17.48 -12.25 -28.97
C VAL A 689 16.55 -11.51 -28.02
N ASN A 690 15.26 -11.83 -28.02
CA ASN A 690 14.33 -11.30 -27.02
C ASN A 690 13.84 -12.46 -26.13
N PRO A 691 14.18 -12.45 -24.83
CA PRO A 691 13.76 -13.52 -23.92
C PRO A 691 12.25 -13.49 -23.61
N LEU A 692 11.55 -12.38 -23.81
CA LEU A 692 10.15 -12.22 -23.41
C LEU A 692 9.22 -12.01 -24.61
N ASN A 693 8.07 -12.67 -24.57
CA ASN A 693 7.04 -12.52 -25.59
C ASN A 693 6.24 -11.23 -25.37
N LEU A 694 6.18 -10.39 -26.40
CA LEU A 694 5.40 -9.16 -26.41
C LEU A 694 4.00 -9.39 -26.97
N GLY A 695 3.04 -8.59 -26.52
CA GLY A 695 1.72 -8.55 -27.13
C GLY A 695 0.77 -7.56 -26.47
N PRO A 696 -0.37 -7.27 -27.11
CA PRO A 696 -1.29 -6.22 -26.68
C PRO A 696 -2.26 -6.65 -25.58
N HIS A 697 -2.31 -7.96 -25.26
CA HIS A 697 -3.33 -8.53 -24.39
C HIS A 697 -3.00 -8.41 -22.91
N LEU A 698 -4.04 -8.60 -22.10
CA LEU A 698 -3.96 -8.58 -20.65
C LEU A 698 -2.89 -9.57 -20.14
N GLY A 699 -1.97 -9.10 -19.31
CA GLY A 699 -0.88 -9.92 -18.75
C GLY A 699 0.32 -10.13 -19.67
N GLN A 700 0.29 -9.64 -20.91
CA GLN A 700 1.46 -9.66 -21.80
C GLN A 700 2.37 -8.46 -21.55
N PHE A 701 3.63 -8.59 -21.99
CA PHE A 701 4.60 -7.50 -21.95
C PHE A 701 4.44 -6.58 -23.15
N THR A 702 4.58 -5.29 -22.91
CA THR A 702 4.67 -4.25 -23.95
C THR A 702 5.95 -3.45 -23.77
N ASP A 703 6.56 -3.04 -24.88
CA ASP A 703 7.70 -2.10 -24.86
C ASP A 703 7.23 -0.72 -24.40
N GLU A 704 7.85 -0.19 -23.34
CA GLU A 704 7.53 1.14 -22.79
C GLU A 704 8.03 2.26 -23.72
N TYR A 705 9.10 2.01 -24.48
CA TYR A 705 9.72 2.99 -25.38
C TYR A 705 9.91 2.43 -26.80
N PRO A 706 8.83 2.02 -27.51
CA PRO A 706 8.93 1.30 -28.78
C PRO A 706 9.59 2.13 -29.90
N LYS A 707 9.53 3.47 -29.79
CA LYS A 707 10.11 4.42 -30.75
C LYS A 707 11.55 4.82 -30.45
N HIS A 708 12.14 4.31 -29.36
CA HIS A 708 13.48 4.69 -28.90
C HIS A 708 14.36 3.47 -28.66
N ASP A 709 15.67 3.69 -28.75
CA ASP A 709 16.70 2.78 -28.27
C ASP A 709 17.29 3.36 -26.98
N ILE A 710 17.28 2.56 -25.91
CA ILE A 710 17.92 2.91 -24.65
C ILE A 710 19.41 2.63 -24.78
N VAL A 711 20.24 3.66 -24.68
CA VAL A 711 21.70 3.55 -24.87
C VAL A 711 22.47 3.49 -23.55
N GLU A 712 21.89 4.00 -22.47
CA GLU A 712 22.51 4.02 -21.14
C GLU A 712 21.45 4.04 -20.04
N TYR A 713 21.65 3.19 -19.03
CA TYR A 713 20.81 3.06 -17.85
C TYR A 713 21.62 3.35 -16.59
N VAL A 714 20.99 4.05 -15.65
CA VAL A 714 21.56 4.31 -14.32
C VAL A 714 20.47 4.26 -13.25
N SER A 715 20.78 3.71 -12.06
CA SER A 715 19.86 3.68 -10.92
C SER A 715 20.58 3.96 -9.62
N GLY A 716 20.00 4.86 -8.82
CA GLY A 716 20.42 5.16 -7.46
C GLY A 716 19.67 4.37 -6.41
N GLY A 717 18.73 3.49 -6.80
CA GLY A 717 17.93 2.70 -5.86
C GLY A 717 16.50 2.47 -6.32
N ALA A 718 15.69 1.93 -5.42
CA ALA A 718 14.28 1.64 -5.71
C ALA A 718 13.51 2.92 -6.06
N LYS A 719 12.91 2.95 -7.25
CA LYS A 719 12.17 4.08 -7.82
C LYS A 719 13.02 5.33 -8.04
N GLN A 720 14.32 5.11 -8.31
CA GLN A 720 15.31 6.13 -8.60
C GLN A 720 16.18 5.66 -9.77
N TYR A 721 15.86 6.09 -10.99
CA TYR A 721 16.60 5.70 -12.19
C TYR A 721 16.57 6.77 -13.28
N GLY A 722 17.55 6.70 -14.17
CA GLY A 722 17.64 7.51 -15.37
C GLY A 722 17.91 6.65 -16.60
N LEU A 723 17.37 7.09 -17.75
CA LEU A 723 17.59 6.48 -19.05
C LEU A 723 18.08 7.55 -20.03
N LYS A 724 19.10 7.22 -20.81
CA LYS A 724 19.52 7.97 -21.99
C LYS A 724 19.07 7.20 -23.22
N MET A 725 18.41 7.88 -24.14
CA MET A 725 17.73 7.25 -25.27
C MET A 725 18.02 7.98 -26.59
N LYS A 726 17.83 7.28 -27.71
CA LYS A 726 17.86 7.82 -29.07
C LYS A 726 16.59 7.41 -29.82
N LYS A 727 16.06 8.25 -30.71
CA LYS A 727 14.92 7.89 -31.57
C LYS A 727 15.38 6.95 -32.70
N LYS A 728 14.59 5.91 -32.99
CA LYS A 728 14.91 4.89 -34.02
C LYS A 728 14.92 5.45 -35.45
N ASN A 729 14.15 6.50 -35.76
CA ASN A 729 13.84 6.93 -37.13
C ASN A 729 14.23 8.39 -37.47
N ASN A 730 15.10 9.05 -36.70
CA ASN A 730 15.47 10.45 -36.95
C ASN A 730 16.98 10.61 -37.17
N GLU A 731 17.45 10.33 -38.39
CA GLU A 731 18.86 10.54 -38.78
C GLU A 731 19.28 12.03 -38.72
N GLN A 732 18.32 12.97 -38.82
CA GLN A 732 18.59 14.41 -38.85
C GLN A 732 18.71 15.08 -37.47
N GLN A 733 18.38 14.38 -36.38
CA GLN A 733 18.63 14.86 -35.01
C GLN A 733 19.19 13.72 -34.17
N ASN A 734 20.51 13.64 -34.13
CA ASN A 734 21.28 12.72 -33.26
C ASN A 734 21.21 13.16 -31.78
N GLU A 735 20.09 13.75 -31.37
CA GLU A 735 19.90 14.31 -30.04
C GLU A 735 19.45 13.23 -29.06
N HIS A 736 20.07 13.21 -27.89
CA HIS A 736 19.72 12.27 -26.84
C HIS A 736 18.51 12.77 -26.06
N GLU A 737 17.54 11.89 -25.82
CA GLU A 737 16.46 12.14 -24.88
C GLU A 737 16.79 11.49 -23.53
N TYR A 738 16.44 12.20 -22.45
CA TYR A 738 16.73 11.76 -21.09
C TYR A 738 15.45 11.60 -20.31
N ILE A 739 15.36 10.49 -19.59
CA ILE A 739 14.33 10.27 -18.57
C ILE A 739 15.03 10.19 -17.23
N LEU A 740 14.48 10.89 -16.25
CA LEU A 740 14.91 10.81 -14.87
C LEU A 740 13.67 10.61 -14.01
N LYS A 741 13.68 9.58 -13.16
CA LYS A 741 12.63 9.31 -12.18
C LYS A 741 13.27 9.25 -10.81
N VAL A 742 12.92 10.18 -9.93
CA VAL A 742 13.42 10.24 -8.55
C VAL A 742 12.24 10.30 -7.59
N ARG A 743 11.98 9.20 -6.88
CA ARG A 743 10.85 9.08 -5.95
C ARG A 743 10.81 10.24 -4.95
N GLY A 744 9.66 10.90 -4.89
CA GLY A 744 9.40 11.95 -3.90
C GLY A 744 9.92 13.34 -4.30
N ILE A 745 10.57 13.48 -5.46
CA ILE A 745 11.04 14.76 -6.01
C ILE A 745 10.24 15.07 -7.27
N THR A 746 9.69 16.28 -7.34
CA THR A 746 9.04 16.82 -8.55
C THR A 746 10.13 17.47 -9.39
N LEU A 747 10.37 16.91 -10.58
CA LEU A 747 11.36 17.41 -11.54
C LEU A 747 10.76 18.53 -12.41
N ASN A 748 10.49 19.67 -11.77
CA ASN A 748 10.08 20.87 -12.49
C ASN A 748 11.29 21.56 -13.12
N HIS A 749 11.03 22.61 -13.91
CA HIS A 749 12.08 23.38 -14.59
C HIS A 749 13.18 23.86 -13.62
N ASP A 750 12.81 24.38 -12.45
CA ASP A 750 13.76 24.86 -11.45
C ASP A 750 14.71 23.77 -10.94
N VAL A 751 14.15 22.62 -10.57
CA VAL A 751 14.92 21.49 -10.02
C VAL A 751 15.92 20.95 -11.04
N MET A 752 15.52 20.84 -12.30
CA MET A 752 16.36 20.29 -13.35
C MET A 752 17.43 21.27 -13.85
N ASN A 753 17.05 22.53 -14.07
CA ASN A 753 17.90 23.50 -14.78
C ASN A 753 18.65 24.44 -13.84
N ASN A 754 18.10 24.76 -12.66
CA ASN A 754 18.70 25.73 -11.74
C ASN A 754 19.30 25.07 -10.49
N GLN A 755 18.73 23.95 -10.02
CA GLN A 755 19.20 23.26 -8.80
C GLN A 755 20.07 22.02 -9.09
N GLY A 756 20.30 21.71 -10.37
CA GLY A 756 21.31 20.73 -10.78
C GLY A 756 20.93 19.26 -10.59
N LEU A 757 19.64 18.90 -10.49
CA LEU A 757 19.21 17.50 -10.56
C LEU A 757 18.85 17.13 -12.02
N SER A 758 19.87 16.80 -12.79
CA SER A 758 19.81 16.35 -14.18
C SER A 758 20.22 14.87 -14.31
N TYR A 759 20.08 14.29 -15.51
CA TYR A 759 20.54 12.92 -15.75
C TYR A 759 22.04 12.74 -15.48
N GLU A 760 22.87 13.67 -15.97
CA GLU A 760 24.33 13.57 -15.88
C GLU A 760 24.81 13.69 -14.43
N THR A 761 24.32 14.68 -13.69
CA THR A 761 24.63 14.85 -12.26
C THR A 761 24.14 13.67 -11.41
N PHE A 762 22.96 13.13 -11.70
CA PHE A 762 22.46 11.91 -11.05
C PHE A 762 23.36 10.72 -11.35
N LYS A 763 23.82 10.56 -12.59
CA LYS A 763 24.72 9.48 -12.98
C LYS A 763 26.06 9.57 -12.26
N GLU A 764 26.68 10.75 -12.24
CA GLU A 764 27.94 10.99 -11.52
C GLU A 764 27.81 10.63 -10.04
N GLN A 765 26.70 11.04 -9.41
CA GLN A 765 26.40 10.73 -8.02
C GLN A 765 26.29 9.21 -7.77
N VAL A 766 25.60 8.48 -8.66
CA VAL A 766 25.44 7.02 -8.57
C VAL A 766 26.77 6.30 -8.77
N ILE A 767 27.55 6.68 -9.78
CA ILE A 767 28.86 6.05 -10.06
C ILE A 767 29.84 6.30 -8.90
N LYS A 768 29.86 7.52 -8.35
CA LYS A 768 30.69 7.85 -7.19
C LYS A 768 30.29 7.02 -5.97
N TYR A 769 29.00 6.91 -5.68
CA TYR A 769 28.52 6.05 -4.59
C TYR A 769 28.92 4.58 -4.82
N ALA A 770 28.72 4.07 -6.04
CA ALA A 770 28.98 2.66 -6.34
C ALA A 770 30.46 2.28 -6.25
N THR A 771 31.37 3.23 -6.52
CA THR A 771 32.83 2.99 -6.48
C THR A 771 33.45 3.29 -5.13
N THR A 772 32.92 4.26 -4.37
CA THR A 772 33.55 4.74 -3.12
C THR A 772 32.73 4.51 -1.86
N GLY A 773 31.43 4.21 -1.99
CA GLY A 773 30.47 4.23 -0.89
C GLY A 773 30.07 5.62 -0.40
N ILE A 774 30.69 6.69 -0.92
CA ILE A 774 30.45 8.06 -0.48
C ILE A 774 29.19 8.62 -1.16
N ASN A 775 28.29 9.16 -0.34
CA ASN A 775 27.08 9.85 -0.80
C ASN A 775 27.24 11.36 -0.69
N GLU A 776 27.16 12.06 -1.82
CA GLU A 776 27.08 13.53 -1.87
C GLU A 776 25.68 13.97 -2.24
N PRO A 777 24.82 14.35 -1.28
CA PRO A 777 23.42 14.64 -1.54
C PRO A 777 23.20 15.93 -2.34
N ILE A 778 22.31 15.89 -3.33
CA ILE A 778 21.81 17.09 -4.00
C ILE A 778 20.65 17.65 -3.17
N LYS A 779 20.81 18.89 -2.68
CA LYS A 779 19.78 19.59 -1.90
C LYS A 779 18.83 20.31 -2.85
N ILE A 780 17.54 20.07 -2.66
CA ILE A 780 16.47 20.63 -3.47
C ILE A 780 15.58 21.48 -2.58
N MET A 781 15.20 22.66 -3.05
CA MET A 781 14.35 23.62 -2.37
C MET A 781 13.14 23.95 -3.24
N TYR A 782 11.94 23.79 -2.69
CA TYR A 782 10.70 24.29 -3.29
C TYR A 782 10.29 25.55 -2.54
N PRO A 783 10.38 26.75 -3.14
CA PRO A 783 10.24 28.01 -2.39
C PRO A 783 8.82 28.24 -1.90
N SER A 784 7.82 27.86 -2.69
CA SER A 784 6.41 28.13 -2.42
C SER A 784 5.62 26.84 -2.28
N PHE A 785 5.74 26.16 -1.13
CA PHE A 785 4.99 24.94 -0.84
C PHE A 785 3.86 25.21 0.17
N LEU A 786 2.62 24.88 -0.21
CA LEU A 786 1.46 25.01 0.67
C LEU A 786 1.45 23.92 1.75
N CYS A 787 1.48 24.35 3.00
CA CYS A 787 1.54 23.53 4.20
C CYS A 787 0.29 23.78 5.06
N PRO A 788 -0.69 22.85 5.05
CA PRO A 788 -1.85 22.97 5.89
C PRO A 788 -1.59 22.48 7.30
N SER A 789 -2.26 23.09 8.27
CA SER A 789 -2.30 22.68 9.67
C SER A 789 -3.74 22.67 10.14
N VAL A 790 -4.28 21.47 10.37
CA VAL A 790 -5.63 21.33 10.95
C VAL A 790 -5.62 21.80 12.40
N LYS A 791 -4.55 21.47 13.14
CA LYS A 791 -4.35 21.93 14.52
C LYS A 791 -4.36 23.46 14.63
N ASN A 792 -3.61 24.15 13.77
CA ASN A 792 -3.51 25.61 13.83
C ASN A 792 -4.58 26.32 12.98
N LEU A 793 -5.53 25.56 12.41
CA LEU A 793 -6.60 26.05 11.55
C LEU A 793 -6.11 27.02 10.46
N ASN A 794 -5.00 26.68 9.81
CA ASN A 794 -4.39 27.56 8.81
C ASN A 794 -3.72 26.79 7.66
N VAL A 795 -3.47 27.53 6.58
CA VAL A 795 -2.64 27.09 5.47
C VAL A 795 -1.56 28.14 5.31
N SER A 796 -0.31 27.70 5.32
CA SER A 796 0.86 28.58 5.21
C SER A 796 1.68 28.21 3.99
N THR A 797 2.36 29.19 3.40
CA THR A 797 3.34 28.94 2.33
C THR A 797 4.73 28.91 2.96
N LEU A 798 5.41 27.78 2.85
CA LEU A 798 6.74 27.56 3.42
C LEU A 798 7.68 26.98 2.36
N SER A 799 8.98 27.27 2.51
CA SER A 799 10.00 26.61 1.71
C SER A 799 10.16 25.15 2.15
N ARG A 800 10.14 24.22 1.19
CA ARG A 800 10.30 22.78 1.47
C ARG A 800 11.61 22.28 0.91
N HIS A 801 12.45 21.72 1.79
CA HIS A 801 13.71 21.10 1.40
C HIS A 801 13.56 19.59 1.21
N LYS A 802 14.22 19.06 0.18
CA LYS A 802 14.37 17.62 -0.08
C LYS A 802 15.83 17.32 -0.39
N ILE A 803 16.20 16.05 -0.24
CA ILE A 803 17.55 15.56 -0.52
C ILE A 803 17.43 14.40 -1.51
N SER A 804 18.21 14.48 -2.60
CA SER A 804 18.42 13.36 -3.52
C SER A 804 19.77 12.70 -3.23
N ARG A 805 19.76 11.41 -2.93
CA ARG A 805 20.97 10.58 -2.78
C ARG A 805 20.68 9.14 -3.20
N PRO A 806 21.67 8.41 -3.75
CA PRO A 806 21.60 6.97 -3.91
C PRO A 806 21.33 6.27 -2.58
N PHE A 807 20.52 5.22 -2.60
CA PHE A 807 20.23 4.37 -1.46
C PHE A 807 19.99 2.93 -1.88
N ILE A 808 20.96 2.05 -1.61
CA ILE A 808 20.93 0.63 -1.99
C ILE A 808 20.79 -0.25 -0.75
N GLY A 809 19.58 -0.29 -0.21
CA GLY A 809 19.27 -1.04 1.00
C GLY A 809 18.86 -2.51 0.79
N LYS A 810 19.06 -3.08 -0.39
CA LYS A 810 18.52 -4.40 -0.77
C LYS A 810 19.57 -5.42 -1.21
N GLY A 811 20.84 -5.16 -0.92
CA GLY A 811 21.96 -6.02 -1.26
C GLY A 811 23.28 -5.30 -1.06
N ILE A 812 24.35 -5.89 -1.58
CA ILE A 812 25.71 -5.35 -1.52
C ILE A 812 26.14 -4.97 -2.93
N VAL A 813 26.57 -3.73 -3.11
CA VAL A 813 27.08 -3.23 -4.39
C VAL A 813 28.51 -3.76 -4.59
N LYS A 814 28.77 -4.34 -5.75
CA LYS A 814 30.10 -4.71 -6.21
C LYS A 814 30.69 -3.59 -7.09
N PRO A 815 31.73 -2.87 -6.64
CA PRO A 815 32.30 -1.74 -7.37
C PRO A 815 32.74 -2.04 -8.80
N SER A 816 33.35 -3.20 -9.05
CA SER A 816 33.98 -3.51 -10.35
C SER A 816 33.00 -3.58 -11.53
N ASP A 817 31.75 -3.97 -11.29
CA ASP A 817 30.75 -4.16 -12.35
C ASP A 817 29.39 -3.54 -12.08
N PHE A 818 29.27 -2.79 -10.97
CA PHE A 818 28.06 -2.11 -10.51
C PHE A 818 26.88 -3.04 -10.20
N SER A 819 27.10 -4.37 -10.09
CA SER A 819 26.05 -5.32 -9.73
C SER A 819 25.67 -5.22 -8.25
N ILE A 820 24.46 -5.66 -7.93
CA ILE A 820 23.97 -5.79 -6.57
C ILE A 820 23.87 -7.26 -6.24
N LEU A 821 24.75 -7.69 -5.35
CA LEU A 821 24.79 -9.03 -4.81
C LEU A 821 23.70 -9.19 -3.75
N ASN A 822 22.94 -10.28 -3.82
CA ASN A 822 21.97 -10.63 -2.79
C ASN A 822 22.68 -10.81 -1.44
N PHE A 823 22.03 -10.41 -0.34
CA PHE A 823 22.49 -10.82 0.98
C PHE A 823 22.53 -12.36 1.05
N GLY A 824 23.71 -12.92 1.33
CA GLY A 824 23.93 -14.37 1.26
C GLY A 824 24.67 -14.88 0.00
N HIS A 825 25.15 -13.99 -0.89
CA HIS A 825 26.01 -14.35 -2.03
C HIS A 825 27.31 -15.06 -1.59
N ILE A 826 27.86 -15.95 -2.41
CA ILE A 826 29.04 -16.80 -2.12
C ILE A 826 30.09 -16.67 -3.22
#